data_AF-A0A969M6Y3-F1
#
_entry.id   AF-A0A969M6Y3-F1
#
_cell.length_a   1.000
_cell.length_b   1.000
_cell.length_c   1.000
_cell.angle_alpha   90.00
_cell.angle_beta   90.00
_cell.angle_gamma   90.00
#
_symmetry.space_group_name_H-M   'P 1'
#
loop_
_entity.id
_entity.type
_entity.pdbx_description
1 polymer ?
#
loop_
_entity_poly.entity_id
_entity_poly.type
_entity_poly.pdbx_seq_one_letter_code
_entity_poly.pdbx_strand_id
1 'polypeptide(L)'
;MSVTTTSADGLTVTTQINQDGDVDASNNPIFDYVQTSVTTKNADDSSTVVTTNLGGDGHTVIDTTTTTTSADGLRMATTSNVGGADRTTTDVTTIAADGSRTQIIRVTAPGDGADPTPVLLSAMEITTSADQSTTIVAEDTNGDGVVDRRTAHYREVSGATVDETKVFAPDGSLISEIRRVTSADGLATTETTNIDGKIDSITTDVIVLNIDGSTTETVTKRANDGTLISQTATTISANGFSSTTTTSIDGKVDSTITDTRSIAANGDLVEVVTSYDPSNAKINSTQITSSANGLLKTTLTDENGDGIFDIETTDQTTLNVADGSVTELFTTRTVAASPVTLGRTQIFTSADGLTAITSVDDDGDGVYDEVTRVVRDPVGNEVMTVAHYDHNNDKINEALTTIHANGLFVETQTDVNGDGTFDRTQTDSTVLHQDGSRTETVTTLAGSTTVGTTVVTTSANGTIVTAQHYIDGTEATGTLIETDQSEITYNSDGTITKISTVKSQSGATVERSTTQVSADRNTTTITTNYLPTTFAGNQADKLASSVETRLVEVDGSLRDTVVYYALSVASGMTLVTKTAWTSANGLEKTLFWDLNGDGTNDVARSNVITLGADGSTTESFSESDAFPGTTFAENVAVTTTTSADGLTSSTSSSINLGEDWSFVDKSRRTFINPDGSMVEVTTNNVSVLHCTDVGSGYAIYVEVYSGSDAAVITTSRDGLTKTKEISTWGNNNFDQVDSLAAHLDGSTTRTITNLNDDNSLGELKTVDVSADGRTITITDYTYDHGYTNYLVQTTIPTYDTSNKAISLTTTSNYTSNGGELLNTERNRLHSMACRRPQHSTPTGTARWMKPRRTSSRSAPTARLLRRSPKQTPGALKSNNRLSQRRQAACIRQ
;
A
#
# COMPACT_ATOMS: atom_id res chain seq x y z
N MET A 1 32.56 -34.10 -1.96
CA MET A 1 33.70 -34.80 -1.30
C MET A 1 34.85 -33.82 -1.16
N SER A 2 35.59 -33.77 -0.04
CA SER A 2 36.79 -32.94 0.08
C SER A 2 38.01 -33.75 0.50
N VAL A 3 39.17 -33.41 -0.08
CA VAL A 3 40.47 -34.01 0.25
C VAL A 3 41.38 -32.88 0.72
N THR A 4 41.75 -32.89 2.00
CA THR A 4 42.74 -31.96 2.56
C THR A 4 44.07 -32.68 2.72
N THR A 5 45.11 -32.08 2.16
CA THR A 5 46.50 -32.51 2.32
C THR A 5 47.27 -31.42 3.03
N THR A 6 48.08 -31.82 4.00
CA THR A 6 48.94 -30.91 4.77
C THR A 6 50.39 -31.35 4.58
N SER A 7 51.27 -30.40 4.28
CA SER A 7 52.70 -30.68 4.14
C SER A 7 53.31 -31.19 5.45
N ALA A 8 54.44 -31.90 5.37
CA ALA A 8 55.10 -32.50 6.53
C ALA A 8 55.56 -31.48 7.60
N ASP A 9 55.79 -30.22 7.19
CA ASP A 9 56.11 -29.10 8.07
C ASP A 9 54.86 -28.38 8.63
N GLY A 10 53.66 -28.77 8.19
CA GLY A 10 52.39 -28.17 8.60
C GLY A 10 52.11 -26.78 8.04
N LEU A 11 52.99 -26.24 7.18
CA LEU A 11 52.92 -24.85 6.73
C LEU A 11 52.12 -24.67 5.43
N THR A 12 51.91 -25.73 4.65
CA THR A 12 51.07 -25.70 3.44
C THR A 12 49.88 -26.62 3.65
N VAL A 13 48.68 -26.10 3.42
CA VAL A 13 47.43 -26.86 3.44
C VAL A 13 46.73 -26.68 2.10
N THR A 14 46.51 -27.79 1.40
CA THR A 14 45.76 -27.81 0.14
C THR A 14 44.48 -28.61 0.33
N THR A 15 43.33 -27.98 0.09
CA THR A 15 42.01 -28.61 0.12
C THR A 15 41.43 -28.63 -1.29
N GLN A 16 41.13 -29.81 -1.79
CA GLN A 16 40.42 -30.02 -3.05
C GLN A 16 38.97 -30.37 -2.74
N ILE A 17 38.03 -29.69 -3.39
CA ILE A 17 36.59 -29.84 -3.15
C ILE A 17 35.92 -30.26 -4.46
N ASN A 18 35.21 -31.38 -4.40
CA ASN A 18 34.27 -31.85 -5.40
C ASN A 18 32.88 -31.54 -4.82
N GLN A 19 32.20 -30.56 -5.41
CA GLN A 19 30.94 -30.00 -4.95
C GLN A 19 29.75 -30.70 -5.60
N ASP A 20 29.89 -31.17 -6.85
CA ASP A 20 28.80 -31.75 -7.64
C ASP A 20 28.76 -33.30 -7.64
N GLY A 21 29.77 -33.95 -7.05
CA GLY A 21 29.85 -35.40 -6.92
C GLY A 21 30.41 -36.13 -8.14
N ASP A 22 30.94 -35.40 -9.12
CA ASP A 22 31.38 -35.97 -10.39
C ASP A 22 32.65 -36.82 -10.26
N VAL A 23 32.81 -37.80 -11.15
CA VAL A 23 33.98 -38.68 -11.17
C VAL A 23 34.46 -38.89 -12.60
N ASP A 24 35.76 -39.05 -12.78
CA ASP A 24 36.37 -39.34 -14.08
C ASP A 24 36.00 -40.75 -14.57
N ALA A 25 36.42 -41.07 -15.81
CA ALA A 25 36.18 -42.38 -16.42
C ALA A 25 36.83 -43.57 -15.67
N SER A 26 37.69 -43.30 -14.69
CA SER A 26 38.33 -44.28 -13.80
C SER A 26 37.72 -44.27 -12.38
N ASN A 27 36.60 -43.56 -12.18
CA ASN A 27 35.88 -43.41 -10.91
C ASN A 27 36.68 -42.64 -9.82
N ASN A 28 37.60 -41.76 -10.22
CA ASN A 28 38.24 -40.81 -9.30
C ASN A 28 37.42 -39.52 -9.24
N PRO A 29 37.29 -38.85 -8.08
CA PRO A 29 36.62 -37.56 -7.98
C PRO A 29 37.29 -36.51 -8.88
N ILE A 30 36.51 -35.78 -9.67
CA ILE A 30 36.95 -34.56 -10.34
C ILE A 30 36.74 -33.41 -9.34
N PHE A 31 37.70 -32.52 -9.18
CA PHE A 31 37.57 -31.45 -8.18
C PHE A 31 37.18 -30.16 -8.90
N ASP A 32 36.19 -29.43 -8.37
CA ASP A 32 35.71 -28.15 -8.90
C ASP A 32 36.58 -26.97 -8.45
N TYR A 33 37.19 -27.13 -7.28
CA TYR A 33 37.80 -26.05 -6.54
C TYR A 33 38.99 -26.56 -5.74
N VAL A 34 40.11 -25.84 -5.82
CA VAL A 34 41.32 -26.14 -5.06
C VAL A 34 41.76 -24.91 -4.28
N GLN A 35 41.76 -24.98 -2.95
CA GLN A 35 42.30 -23.92 -2.11
C GLN A 35 43.66 -24.34 -1.55
N THR A 36 44.68 -23.52 -1.76
CA THR A 36 46.00 -23.72 -1.18
C THR A 36 46.36 -22.57 -0.26
N SER A 37 46.62 -22.86 1.01
CA SER A 37 47.09 -21.89 2.00
C SER A 37 48.54 -22.19 2.38
N VAL A 38 49.43 -21.23 2.17
CA VAL A 38 50.87 -21.32 2.50
C VAL A 38 51.19 -20.34 3.61
N THR A 39 51.67 -20.85 4.74
CA THR A 39 52.13 -20.05 5.89
C THR A 39 53.64 -19.92 5.86
N THR A 40 54.14 -18.70 5.74
CA THR A 40 55.56 -18.35 5.86
C THR A 40 55.80 -17.74 7.24
N LYS A 41 56.77 -18.25 7.97
CA LYS A 41 57.31 -17.59 9.18
C LYS A 41 58.47 -16.71 8.75
N ASN A 42 58.33 -15.40 8.94
CA ASN A 42 59.31 -14.41 8.54
C ASN A 42 60.43 -14.30 9.57
N ALA A 43 61.55 -13.68 9.19
CA ALA A 43 62.74 -13.55 10.03
C ALA A 43 62.55 -12.63 11.25
N ASP A 44 61.51 -11.79 11.23
CA ASP A 44 61.11 -10.88 12.30
C ASP A 44 60.03 -11.50 13.24
N ASP A 45 59.87 -12.81 13.19
CA ASP A 45 58.84 -13.60 13.88
C ASP A 45 57.38 -13.28 13.48
N SER A 46 57.16 -12.45 12.45
CA SER A 46 55.84 -12.28 11.83
C SER A 46 55.45 -13.51 11.00
N SER A 47 54.16 -13.70 10.73
CA SER A 47 53.65 -14.78 9.88
C SER A 47 52.87 -14.24 8.69
N THR A 48 53.18 -14.70 7.49
CA THR A 48 52.44 -14.39 6.26
C THR A 48 51.71 -15.63 5.77
N VAL A 49 50.40 -15.58 5.67
CA VAL A 49 49.56 -16.63 5.09
C VAL A 49 49.10 -16.17 3.71
N VAL A 50 49.47 -16.91 2.67
CA VAL A 50 48.97 -16.72 1.31
C VAL A 50 47.97 -17.81 0.99
N THR A 51 46.70 -17.46 0.89
CA THR A 51 45.64 -18.35 0.43
C THR A 51 45.35 -18.08 -1.04
N THR A 52 45.54 -19.07 -1.89
CA THR A 52 45.22 -19.02 -3.32
C THR A 52 44.04 -19.94 -3.58
N ASN A 53 42.95 -19.38 -4.06
CA ASN A 53 41.81 -20.15 -4.54
C ASN A 53 41.99 -20.39 -6.04
N LEU A 54 41.97 -21.65 -6.44
CA LEU A 54 42.20 -22.12 -7.80
C LEU A 54 40.93 -22.82 -8.31
N GLY A 55 40.71 -22.76 -9.63
CA GLY A 55 39.73 -23.58 -10.31
C GLY A 55 40.04 -25.07 -10.20
N GLY A 56 39.10 -25.91 -10.61
CA GLY A 56 39.20 -27.38 -10.53
C GLY A 56 40.41 -27.99 -11.25
N ASP A 57 40.97 -27.26 -12.21
CA ASP A 57 42.22 -27.59 -12.90
C ASP A 57 43.48 -27.48 -12.00
N GLY A 58 43.35 -26.89 -10.81
CA GLY A 58 44.44 -26.65 -9.86
C GLY A 58 45.46 -25.61 -10.33
N HIS A 59 45.17 -24.87 -11.39
CA HIS A 59 46.11 -23.95 -12.04
C HIS A 59 45.54 -22.56 -12.31
N THR A 60 44.24 -22.45 -12.56
CA THR A 60 43.59 -21.15 -12.79
C THR A 60 43.36 -20.46 -11.45
N VAL A 61 44.10 -19.40 -11.15
CA VAL A 61 43.90 -18.59 -9.94
C VAL A 61 42.59 -17.80 -10.07
N ILE A 62 41.67 -18.04 -9.15
CA ILE A 62 40.41 -17.32 -9.00
C ILE A 62 40.64 -16.05 -8.17
N ASP A 63 41.26 -16.21 -7.00
CA ASP A 63 41.68 -15.12 -6.15
C ASP A 63 42.94 -15.50 -5.36
N THR A 64 43.59 -14.49 -4.81
CA THR A 64 44.65 -14.68 -3.82
C THR A 64 44.43 -13.70 -2.67
N THR A 65 44.45 -14.22 -1.45
CA THR A 65 44.42 -13.42 -0.23
C THR A 65 45.74 -13.62 0.51
N THR A 66 46.44 -12.52 0.77
CA THR A 66 47.69 -12.51 1.53
C THR A 66 47.45 -11.79 2.85
N THR A 67 47.59 -12.50 3.97
CA THR A 67 47.46 -11.96 5.33
C THR A 67 48.81 -12.00 6.02
N THR A 68 49.35 -10.85 6.42
CA THR A 68 50.56 -10.77 7.25
C THR A 68 50.21 -10.30 8.64
N THR A 69 50.60 -11.08 9.64
CA THR A 69 50.41 -10.79 11.06
C THR A 69 51.77 -10.61 11.72
N SER A 70 51.98 -9.46 12.36
CA SER A 70 53.18 -9.14 13.16
C SER A 70 53.40 -10.12 14.32
N ALA A 71 54.63 -10.19 14.82
CA ALA A 71 55.03 -11.11 15.89
C ALA A 71 54.24 -10.92 17.20
N ASP A 72 53.83 -9.70 17.52
CA ASP A 72 53.03 -9.36 18.69
C ASP A 72 51.51 -9.48 18.46
N GLY A 73 51.10 -9.77 17.21
CA GLY A 73 49.70 -9.85 16.80
C GLY A 73 48.97 -8.51 16.75
N LEU A 74 49.65 -7.39 17.00
CA LEU A 74 49.02 -6.06 17.09
C LEU A 74 48.83 -5.39 15.73
N ARG A 75 49.55 -5.84 14.71
CA ARG A 75 49.38 -5.41 13.31
C ARG A 75 49.05 -6.61 12.43
N MET A 76 47.97 -6.47 11.66
CA MET A 76 47.53 -7.39 10.62
C MET A 76 47.30 -6.63 9.31
N ALA A 77 47.74 -7.18 8.19
CA ALA A 77 47.50 -6.61 6.86
C ALA A 77 47.03 -7.71 5.92
N THR A 78 45.83 -7.55 5.36
CA THR A 78 45.19 -8.50 4.45
C THR A 78 45.03 -7.84 3.08
N THR A 79 45.63 -8.42 2.05
CA THR A 79 45.48 -8.00 0.65
C THR A 79 44.69 -9.05 -0.11
N SER A 80 43.63 -8.68 -0.79
CA SER A 80 42.81 -9.59 -1.61
C SER A 80 42.76 -9.13 -3.07
N ASN A 81 43.05 -10.04 -3.98
CA ASN A 81 43.13 -9.78 -5.43
C ASN A 81 41.97 -10.47 -6.15
N VAL A 82 40.74 -9.97 -5.97
CA VAL A 82 39.53 -10.51 -6.62
C VAL A 82 39.30 -9.75 -7.93
N GLY A 83 39.55 -10.38 -9.08
CA GLY A 83 39.08 -9.87 -10.38
C GLY A 83 39.61 -8.51 -10.85
N GLY A 84 40.72 -8.01 -10.31
CA GLY A 84 41.46 -6.86 -10.86
C GLY A 84 41.46 -5.56 -10.04
N ALA A 85 40.78 -5.50 -8.88
CA ALA A 85 40.94 -4.42 -7.93
C ALA A 85 41.51 -4.98 -6.62
N ASP A 86 42.82 -4.82 -6.40
CA ASP A 86 43.45 -5.24 -5.16
C ASP A 86 42.90 -4.37 -4.02
N ARG A 87 42.47 -4.98 -2.91
CA ARG A 87 42.07 -4.24 -1.70
C ARG A 87 42.97 -4.65 -0.57
N THR A 88 43.54 -3.67 0.13
CA THR A 88 44.37 -3.88 1.30
C THR A 88 43.67 -3.35 2.54
N THR A 89 43.34 -4.24 3.47
CA THR A 89 42.86 -3.91 4.81
C THR A 89 44.02 -4.01 5.80
N THR A 90 44.34 -2.93 6.50
CA THR A 90 45.32 -2.95 7.62
C THR A 90 44.61 -2.70 8.93
N ASP A 91 44.82 -3.57 9.91
CA ASP A 91 44.37 -3.41 11.30
C ASP A 91 45.61 -3.27 12.19
N VAL A 92 45.77 -2.13 12.85
CA VAL A 92 46.95 -1.80 13.65
C VAL A 92 46.52 -1.29 15.02
N THR A 93 46.90 -2.01 16.06
CA THR A 93 46.74 -1.60 17.46
C THR A 93 48.07 -1.09 18.01
N THR A 94 48.10 0.16 18.47
CA THR A 94 49.21 0.71 19.25
C THR A 94 48.83 0.79 20.72
N ILE A 95 49.71 0.36 21.61
CA ILE A 95 49.53 0.47 23.05
C ILE A 95 50.51 1.53 23.58
N ALA A 96 50.01 2.57 24.21
CA ALA A 96 50.83 3.62 24.82
C ALA A 96 51.41 3.17 26.18
N ALA A 97 52.38 3.92 26.69
CA ALA A 97 53.07 3.59 27.95
C ALA A 97 52.14 3.60 29.18
N ASP A 98 51.04 4.35 29.13
CA ASP A 98 50.01 4.39 30.17
C ASP A 98 49.02 3.21 30.09
N GLY A 99 49.11 2.38 29.05
CA GLY A 99 48.23 1.25 28.80
C GLY A 99 47.01 1.57 27.93
N SER A 100 46.83 2.82 27.49
CA SER A 100 45.80 3.18 26.50
C SER A 100 46.08 2.53 25.15
N ARG A 101 45.01 2.27 24.38
CA ARG A 101 45.06 1.55 23.12
C ARG A 101 44.44 2.38 22.01
N THR A 102 45.09 2.45 20.86
CA THR A 102 44.53 3.02 19.63
C THR A 102 44.60 1.95 18.54
N GLN A 103 43.45 1.49 18.07
CA GLN A 103 43.30 0.57 16.95
C GLN A 103 42.88 1.35 15.71
N ILE A 104 43.62 1.19 14.62
CA ILE A 104 43.35 1.84 13.33
C ILE A 104 43.14 0.75 12.28
N ILE A 105 41.93 0.68 11.74
CA ILE A 105 41.56 -0.17 10.62
C ILE A 105 41.45 0.72 9.37
N ARG A 106 42.20 0.43 8.31
CA ARG A 106 42.14 1.16 7.04
C ARG A 106 41.91 0.20 5.90
N VAL A 107 41.05 0.57 4.96
CA VAL A 107 40.86 -0.12 3.70
C VAL A 107 41.36 0.78 2.58
N THR A 108 42.28 0.27 1.77
CA THR A 108 42.90 1.01 0.67
C THR A 108 42.83 0.22 -0.63
N ALA A 109 42.81 0.92 -1.76
CA ALA A 109 43.03 0.38 -3.08
C ALA A 109 44.37 0.89 -3.64
N PRO A 110 45.03 0.17 -4.57
CA PRO A 110 46.14 0.70 -5.35
C PRO A 110 45.75 2.04 -6.00
N GLY A 111 46.69 2.96 -6.03
CA GLY A 111 46.55 4.16 -6.84
C GLY A 111 46.42 3.81 -8.33
N ASP A 112 45.88 4.74 -9.12
CA ASP A 112 45.85 4.56 -10.56
C ASP A 112 47.28 4.58 -11.13
N GLY A 113 47.49 4.03 -12.33
CA GLY A 113 48.84 3.96 -12.92
C GLY A 113 49.54 5.32 -13.10
N ALA A 114 48.86 6.45 -12.85
CA ALA A 114 49.40 7.80 -12.89
C ALA A 114 49.89 8.29 -11.51
N ASP A 115 49.26 7.86 -10.40
CA ASP A 115 49.72 8.10 -9.03
C ASP A 115 49.77 6.78 -8.23
N PRO A 116 50.95 6.25 -7.90
CA PRO A 116 51.08 4.98 -7.19
C PRO A 116 50.68 5.07 -5.70
N THR A 117 50.22 6.22 -5.21
CA THR A 117 49.76 6.34 -3.82
C THR A 117 48.45 5.57 -3.59
N PRO A 118 48.38 4.73 -2.55
CA PRO A 118 47.14 4.03 -2.22
C PRO A 118 45.99 5.00 -1.94
N VAL A 119 44.84 4.75 -2.57
CA VAL A 119 43.60 5.49 -2.33
C VAL A 119 42.92 4.93 -1.08
N LEU A 120 42.56 5.79 -0.13
CA LEU A 120 41.78 5.41 1.04
C LEU A 120 40.32 5.17 0.62
N LEU A 121 39.76 4.03 1.03
CA LEU A 121 38.34 3.70 0.79
C LEU A 121 37.51 3.85 2.06
N SER A 122 38.11 3.55 3.22
CA SER A 122 37.55 3.82 4.54
C SER A 122 38.63 3.72 5.62
N ALA A 123 38.40 4.38 6.74
CA ALA A 123 39.18 4.23 7.96
C ALA A 123 38.28 4.18 9.20
N MET A 124 38.70 3.42 10.21
CA MET A 124 38.09 3.37 11.52
C MET A 124 39.19 3.43 12.57
N GLU A 125 39.08 4.37 13.50
CA GLU A 125 39.99 4.54 14.63
C GLU A 125 39.23 4.34 15.94
N ILE A 126 39.70 3.42 16.77
CA ILE A 126 39.15 3.12 18.09
C ILE A 126 40.21 3.45 19.14
N THR A 127 39.96 4.44 19.98
CA THR A 127 40.81 4.78 21.12
C THR A 127 40.14 4.38 22.42
N THR A 128 40.82 3.57 23.22
CA THR A 128 40.36 3.12 24.54
C THR A 128 41.36 3.52 25.61
N SER A 129 40.90 4.17 26.68
CA SER A 129 41.74 4.52 27.83
C SER A 129 42.24 3.29 28.57
N ALA A 130 43.33 3.43 29.34
CA ALA A 130 43.93 2.31 30.07
C ALA A 130 42.99 1.65 31.10
N ASP A 131 42.10 2.43 31.70
CA ASP A 131 41.07 1.99 32.63
C ASP A 131 39.77 1.52 31.94
N GLN A 132 39.73 1.56 30.60
CA GLN A 132 38.57 1.25 29.76
C GLN A 132 37.36 2.16 30.01
N SER A 133 37.55 3.27 30.75
CA SER A 133 36.47 4.20 31.10
C SER A 133 36.16 5.22 30.00
N THR A 134 36.97 5.29 28.95
CA THR A 134 36.73 6.11 27.75
C THR A 134 36.99 5.25 26.52
N THR A 135 36.02 5.20 25.61
CA THR A 135 36.17 4.63 24.28
C THR A 135 35.67 5.63 23.26
N ILE A 136 36.50 5.95 22.26
CA ILE A 136 36.17 6.85 21.16
C ILE A 136 36.35 6.09 19.86
N VAL A 137 35.33 6.04 19.04
CA VAL A 137 35.32 5.46 17.71
C VAL A 137 35.16 6.60 16.71
N ALA A 138 36.09 6.75 15.77
CA ALA A 138 36.03 7.68 14.67
C ALA A 138 36.04 6.90 13.35
N GLU A 139 35.10 7.17 12.46
CA GLU A 139 34.92 6.46 11.19
C GLU A 139 34.95 7.47 10.04
N ASP A 140 35.78 7.17 9.06
CA ASP A 140 35.77 7.70 7.70
C ASP A 140 35.22 6.57 6.81
N THR A 141 33.97 6.70 6.39
CA THR A 141 33.26 5.67 5.60
C THR A 141 33.45 5.90 4.10
N ASN A 142 33.73 7.14 3.70
CA ASN A 142 33.77 7.55 2.30
C ASN A 142 35.22 7.58 1.71
N GLY A 143 36.24 7.51 2.57
CA GLY A 143 37.66 7.47 2.20
C GLY A 143 38.30 8.83 1.91
N ASP A 144 37.64 9.95 2.22
CA ASP A 144 38.13 11.31 1.94
C ASP A 144 39.19 11.79 2.95
N GLY A 145 39.46 11.00 4.00
CA GLY A 145 40.43 11.31 5.06
C GLY A 145 39.88 12.22 6.15
N VAL A 146 38.60 12.60 6.08
CA VAL A 146 37.84 13.31 7.10
C VAL A 146 36.96 12.31 7.85
N VAL A 147 36.76 12.52 9.15
CA VAL A 147 35.91 11.65 9.96
C VAL A 147 34.44 11.96 9.66
N ASP A 148 33.68 11.01 9.12
CA ASP A 148 32.23 11.11 8.89
C ASP A 148 31.44 10.96 10.19
N ARG A 149 31.87 10.06 11.10
CA ARG A 149 31.15 9.77 12.35
C ARG A 149 32.12 9.59 13.51
N ARG A 150 31.80 10.19 14.66
CA ARG A 150 32.53 10.00 15.91
C ARG A 150 31.58 9.62 17.03
N THR A 151 31.77 8.45 17.63
CA THR A 151 31.04 8.01 18.82
C THR A 151 31.99 7.95 20.01
N ALA A 152 31.61 8.54 21.14
CA ALA A 152 32.37 8.50 22.38
C ALA A 152 31.50 7.96 23.51
N HIS A 153 32.03 7.01 24.25
CA HIS A 153 31.48 6.55 25.53
C HIS A 153 32.51 6.85 26.61
N TYR A 154 32.15 7.64 27.63
CA TYR A 154 33.08 7.94 28.72
C TYR A 154 32.41 8.18 30.06
N ARG A 155 33.16 8.04 31.15
CA ARG A 155 32.71 8.38 32.51
C ARG A 155 33.28 9.73 32.94
N GLU A 156 32.43 10.61 33.43
CA GLU A 156 32.81 11.89 34.03
C GLU A 156 33.30 11.74 35.48
N VAL A 157 33.98 12.77 36.00
CA VAL A 157 34.48 12.79 37.40
C VAL A 157 33.34 12.64 38.44
N SER A 158 32.13 13.07 38.07
CA SER A 158 30.91 12.90 38.88
C SER A 158 30.46 11.44 39.00
N GLY A 159 31.02 10.53 38.21
CA GLY A 159 30.57 9.15 38.07
C GLY A 159 29.50 8.96 37.00
N ALA A 160 28.95 10.05 36.43
CA ALA A 160 28.03 10.00 35.31
C ALA A 160 28.68 9.38 34.06
N THR A 161 27.92 8.66 33.25
CA THR A 161 28.37 8.15 31.95
C THR A 161 27.80 8.99 30.82
N VAL A 162 28.59 9.20 29.77
CA VAL A 162 28.22 9.99 28.61
C VAL A 162 28.35 9.13 27.38
N ASP A 163 27.29 9.10 26.58
CA ASP A 163 27.25 8.59 25.22
C ASP A 163 27.09 9.77 24.27
N GLU A 164 28.04 9.97 23.37
CA GLU A 164 28.04 11.06 22.40
C GLU A 164 28.22 10.49 21.00
N THR A 165 27.40 10.92 20.05
CA THR A 165 27.58 10.60 18.62
C THR A 165 27.51 11.88 17.82
N LYS A 166 28.58 12.16 17.07
CA LYS A 166 28.72 13.28 16.15
C LYS A 166 28.78 12.76 14.72
N VAL A 167 28.05 13.41 13.83
CA VAL A 167 28.11 13.17 12.38
C VAL A 167 28.62 14.44 11.71
N PHE A 168 29.57 14.29 10.80
CA PHE A 168 30.23 15.39 10.11
C PHE A 168 29.95 15.34 8.61
N ALA A 169 30.05 16.50 7.97
CA ALA A 169 30.04 16.63 6.53
C ALA A 169 31.45 16.38 5.95
N PRO A 170 31.58 16.21 4.62
CA PRO A 170 32.88 16.02 3.97
C PRO A 170 33.87 17.18 4.18
N ASP A 171 33.40 18.38 4.54
CA ASP A 171 34.25 19.53 4.88
C ASP A 171 34.69 19.55 6.36
N GLY A 172 34.29 18.55 7.14
CA GLY A 172 34.55 18.41 8.57
C GLY A 172 33.60 19.23 9.47
N SER A 173 32.63 19.94 8.92
CA SER A 173 31.61 20.64 9.71
C SER A 173 30.64 19.65 10.38
N LEU A 174 30.11 20.00 11.54
CA LEU A 174 29.18 19.16 12.29
C LEU A 174 27.78 19.22 11.64
N ILE A 175 27.26 18.07 11.23
CA ILE A 175 25.88 17.91 10.75
C ILE A 175 24.94 17.67 11.93
N SER A 176 25.31 16.75 12.82
CA SER A 176 24.49 16.47 14.00
C SER A 176 25.29 15.94 15.18
N GLU A 177 24.76 16.19 16.37
CA GLU A 177 25.27 15.65 17.63
C GLU A 177 24.10 15.17 18.49
N ILE A 178 24.21 13.93 18.96
CA ILE A 178 23.37 13.39 20.02
C ILE A 178 24.28 13.13 21.20
N ARG A 179 23.98 13.75 22.34
CA ARG A 179 24.73 13.57 23.57
C ARG A 179 23.79 13.19 24.70
N ARG A 180 23.98 12.00 25.28
CA ARG A 180 23.23 11.47 26.41
C ARG A 180 24.13 11.36 27.63
N VAL A 181 23.69 11.93 28.75
CA VAL A 181 24.36 11.83 30.05
C VAL A 181 23.47 11.05 30.99
N THR A 182 23.99 9.98 31.55
CA THR A 182 23.34 9.19 32.60
C THR A 182 24.04 9.47 33.92
N SER A 183 23.28 9.91 34.91
CA SER A 183 23.73 10.12 36.28
C SER A 183 24.40 8.89 36.90
N ALA A 184 25.24 9.10 37.92
CA ALA A 184 26.00 8.03 38.55
C ALA A 184 25.12 6.96 39.25
N ASP A 185 23.94 7.34 39.71
CA ASP A 185 22.95 6.45 40.33
C ASP A 185 22.00 5.82 39.31
N GLY A 186 22.07 6.23 38.04
CA GLY A 186 21.22 5.74 36.96
C GLY A 186 19.77 6.24 37.02
N LEU A 187 19.44 7.18 37.92
CA LEU A 187 18.07 7.66 38.13
C LEU A 187 17.70 8.85 37.26
N ALA A 188 18.69 9.49 36.63
CA ALA A 188 18.47 10.58 35.69
C ALA A 188 19.27 10.39 34.41
N THR A 189 18.62 10.61 33.26
CA THR A 189 19.28 10.76 31.96
C THR A 189 18.94 12.11 31.34
N THR A 190 19.88 12.69 30.62
CA THR A 190 19.69 13.93 29.86
C THR A 190 20.27 13.74 28.47
N GLU A 191 19.42 13.82 27.45
CA GLU A 191 19.80 13.73 26.05
C GLU A 191 19.61 15.08 25.36
N THR A 192 20.64 15.56 24.68
CA THR A 192 20.58 16.75 23.84
C THR A 192 20.77 16.35 22.38
N THR A 193 19.91 16.88 21.51
CA THR A 193 20.04 16.75 20.05
C THR A 193 20.39 18.09 19.44
N ASN A 194 21.32 18.08 18.50
CA ASN A 194 21.83 19.24 17.77
C ASN A 194 21.94 18.86 16.28
N ILE A 195 21.36 19.66 15.38
CA ILE A 195 21.23 19.40 13.94
C ILE A 195 21.84 20.53 13.08
N ASP A 196 22.49 21.52 13.69
CA ASP A 196 23.08 22.65 12.94
C ASP A 196 24.22 23.37 13.67
N GLY A 197 24.82 22.71 14.66
CA GLY A 197 25.78 23.30 15.58
C GLY A 197 25.15 23.99 16.80
N LYS A 198 23.82 23.99 16.95
CA LYS A 198 23.11 24.42 18.16
C LYS A 198 22.23 23.30 18.70
N ILE A 199 22.01 23.31 20.01
CA ILE A 199 21.02 22.42 20.63
C ILE A 199 19.64 22.78 20.05
N ASP A 200 18.89 21.77 19.59
CA ASP A 200 17.51 21.87 19.12
C ASP A 200 16.52 21.42 20.19
N SER A 201 16.85 20.30 20.86
CA SER A 201 15.99 19.73 21.89
C SER A 201 16.78 19.10 23.02
N ILE A 202 16.17 19.13 24.21
CA ILE A 202 16.69 18.55 25.44
C ILE A 202 15.62 17.64 26.00
N THR A 203 15.93 16.35 26.14
CA THR A 203 15.07 15.37 26.80
C THR A 203 15.70 14.95 28.11
N THR A 204 14.99 15.16 29.22
CA THR A 204 15.41 14.71 30.55
C THR A 204 14.45 13.64 31.03
N ASP A 205 14.98 12.52 31.50
CA ASP A 205 14.22 11.46 32.15
C ASP A 205 14.74 11.34 33.58
N VAL A 206 13.86 11.50 34.57
CA VAL A 206 14.24 11.56 35.99
C VAL A 206 13.30 10.70 36.81
N ILE A 207 13.86 9.73 37.53
CA ILE A 207 13.20 8.87 38.49
C ILE A 207 13.48 9.38 39.90
N VAL A 208 12.42 9.73 40.62
CA VAL A 208 12.45 10.11 42.02
C VAL A 208 11.97 8.94 42.88
N LEU A 209 12.77 8.52 43.84
CA LEU A 209 12.38 7.59 44.90
C LEU A 209 11.76 8.38 46.06
N ASN A 210 10.46 8.26 46.26
CA ASN A 210 9.73 9.02 47.27
C ASN A 210 9.87 8.40 48.67
N ILE A 211 9.66 9.20 49.71
CA ILE A 211 9.82 8.78 51.12
C ILE A 211 8.82 7.69 51.54
N ASP A 212 7.66 7.63 50.89
CA ASP A 212 6.62 6.63 51.12
C ASP A 212 6.88 5.31 50.38
N GLY A 213 8.01 5.22 49.66
CA GLY A 213 8.40 4.07 48.85
C GLY A 213 7.81 4.05 47.44
N SER A 214 6.99 5.04 47.07
CA SER A 214 6.56 5.20 45.68
C SER A 214 7.70 5.71 44.78
N THR A 215 7.56 5.56 43.47
CA THR A 215 8.52 6.07 42.49
C THR A 215 7.82 6.97 41.49
N THR A 216 8.41 8.12 41.19
CA THR A 216 7.90 9.05 40.17
C THR A 216 8.93 9.21 39.06
N GLU A 217 8.62 8.72 37.87
CA GLU A 217 9.41 8.92 36.66
C GLU A 217 8.84 10.13 35.90
N THR A 218 9.70 11.06 35.49
CA THR A 218 9.31 12.26 34.74
C THR A 218 10.17 12.40 33.51
N VAL A 219 9.59 12.15 32.34
CA VAL A 219 10.21 12.37 31.03
C VAL A 219 9.76 13.73 30.51
N THR A 220 10.69 14.64 30.32
CA THR A 220 10.44 16.01 29.86
C THR A 220 11.25 16.29 28.60
N LYS A 221 10.59 16.70 27.53
CA LYS A 221 11.22 17.20 26.31
C LYS A 221 10.98 18.69 26.18
N ARG A 222 12.07 19.45 26.00
CA ARG A 222 12.06 20.91 25.80
C ARG A 222 12.73 21.27 24.49
N ALA A 223 12.27 22.36 23.90
CA ALA A 223 13.01 23.06 22.86
C ALA A 223 14.23 23.78 23.48
N ASN A 224 15.12 24.24 22.62
CA ASN A 224 16.35 24.93 23.03
C ASN A 224 16.14 26.28 23.73
N ASP A 225 15.00 26.93 23.50
CA ASP A 225 14.56 28.14 24.20
C ASP A 225 13.97 27.84 25.60
N GLY A 226 13.90 26.56 25.98
CA GLY A 226 13.33 26.08 27.25
C GLY A 226 11.82 25.81 27.20
N THR A 227 11.14 26.12 26.10
CA THR A 227 9.72 25.84 25.89
C THR A 227 9.45 24.35 26.06
N LEU A 228 8.40 23.99 26.80
CA LEU A 228 8.00 22.59 26.95
C LEU A 228 7.40 22.10 25.64
N ILE A 229 7.88 20.96 25.15
CA ILE A 229 7.29 20.24 24.01
C ILE A 229 6.36 19.15 24.53
N SER A 230 6.81 18.39 25.51
CA SER A 230 6.02 17.35 26.17
C SER A 230 6.62 16.98 27.52
N GLN A 231 5.79 16.63 28.47
CA GLN A 231 6.17 16.01 29.73
C GLN A 231 5.20 14.88 30.05
N THR A 232 5.74 13.75 30.46
CA THR A 232 4.99 12.65 31.03
C THR A 232 5.55 12.36 32.40
N ALA A 233 4.68 12.38 33.42
CA ALA A 233 5.06 12.00 34.78
C ALA A 233 4.22 10.81 35.25
N THR A 234 4.87 9.71 35.58
CA THR A 234 4.27 8.46 36.03
C THR A 234 4.69 8.18 37.46
N THR A 235 3.71 8.13 38.37
CA THR A 235 3.92 7.77 39.78
C THR A 235 3.36 6.39 40.06
N ILE A 236 4.19 5.49 40.57
CA ILE A 236 3.83 4.12 40.94
C ILE A 236 3.93 4.00 42.46
N SER A 237 2.87 3.52 43.11
CA SER A 237 2.85 3.30 44.56
C SER A 237 3.88 2.25 45.00
N ALA A 238 4.28 2.29 46.28
CA ALA A 238 5.28 1.37 46.83
C ALA A 238 4.94 -0.13 46.68
N ASN A 239 3.65 -0.47 46.62
CA ASN A 239 3.16 -1.83 46.40
C ASN A 239 2.87 -2.16 44.93
N GLY A 240 3.05 -1.22 44.00
CA GLY A 240 2.77 -1.39 42.57
C GLY A 240 1.29 -1.51 42.21
N PHE A 241 0.37 -1.23 43.14
CA PHE A 241 -1.08 -1.39 42.93
C PHE A 241 -1.77 -0.10 42.47
N SER A 242 -1.07 1.04 42.47
CA SER A 242 -1.59 2.28 41.92
C SER A 242 -0.53 2.89 41.01
N SER A 243 -0.93 3.26 39.80
CA SER A 243 -0.15 4.03 38.86
C SER A 243 -0.95 5.26 38.45
N THR A 244 -0.32 6.43 38.48
CA THR A 244 -0.91 7.67 37.98
C THR A 244 0.03 8.26 36.96
N THR A 245 -0.42 8.39 35.71
CA THR A 245 0.33 9.00 34.62
C THR A 245 -0.32 10.32 34.22
N THR A 246 0.46 11.38 34.18
CA THR A 246 0.03 12.70 33.70
C THR A 246 0.79 13.03 32.42
N THR A 247 0.10 13.67 31.46
CA THR A 247 0.73 14.20 30.25
C THR A 247 0.52 15.71 30.20
N SER A 248 1.54 16.44 29.77
CA SER A 248 1.55 17.91 29.69
C SER A 248 2.31 18.38 28.46
N ILE A 249 1.73 19.24 27.64
CA ILE A 249 2.35 19.78 26.43
C ILE A 249 2.66 21.28 26.60
N ASP A 250 1.87 22.01 27.41
CA ASP A 250 2.02 23.45 27.64
C ASP A 250 2.48 23.81 29.07
N GLY A 251 2.92 22.82 29.83
CA GLY A 251 3.28 22.95 31.24
C GLY A 251 2.09 22.86 32.19
N LYS A 252 0.88 22.63 31.67
CA LYS A 252 -0.29 22.19 32.45
C LYS A 252 -0.60 20.74 32.11
N VAL A 253 -1.27 20.06 33.04
CA VAL A 253 -1.72 18.69 32.82
C VAL A 253 -2.87 18.69 31.83
N ASP A 254 -2.67 18.04 30.69
CA ASP A 254 -3.66 17.87 29.62
C ASP A 254 -4.52 16.61 29.84
N SER A 255 -3.94 15.59 30.45
CA SER A 255 -4.65 14.36 30.78
C SER A 255 -4.01 13.65 31.97
N THR A 256 -4.85 12.95 32.71
CA THR A 256 -4.42 12.07 33.80
C THR A 256 -5.02 10.68 33.59
N ILE A 257 -4.22 9.64 33.69
CA ILE A 257 -4.68 8.25 33.70
C ILE A 257 -4.34 7.67 35.07
N THR A 258 -5.33 7.12 35.76
CA THR A 258 -5.11 6.36 36.99
C THR A 258 -5.42 4.89 36.74
N ASP A 259 -4.50 4.01 37.11
CA ASP A 259 -4.69 2.57 37.15
C ASP A 259 -4.55 2.11 38.60
N THR A 260 -5.61 1.53 39.15
CA THR A 260 -5.65 1.07 40.54
C THR A 260 -6.08 -0.38 40.62
N ARG A 261 -5.38 -1.16 41.44
CA ARG A 261 -5.63 -2.57 41.69
C ARG A 261 -5.95 -2.80 43.15
N SER A 262 -6.89 -3.69 43.42
CA SER A 262 -7.26 -4.11 44.77
C SER A 262 -7.66 -5.57 44.80
N ILE A 263 -7.49 -6.22 45.95
CA ILE A 263 -7.92 -7.61 46.15
C ILE A 263 -9.17 -7.57 47.03
N ALA A 264 -10.28 -8.06 46.51
CA ALA A 264 -11.55 -8.16 47.22
C ALA A 264 -11.49 -9.26 48.31
N ALA A 265 -12.45 -9.25 49.24
CA ALA A 265 -12.46 -10.18 50.38
C ALA A 265 -12.56 -11.66 49.99
N ASN A 266 -13.10 -11.95 48.81
CA ASN A 266 -13.19 -13.28 48.21
C ASN A 266 -11.91 -13.70 47.44
N GLY A 267 -10.91 -12.83 47.38
CA GLY A 267 -9.64 -13.06 46.67
C GLY A 267 -9.63 -12.56 45.22
N ASP A 268 -10.73 -12.00 44.72
CA ASP A 268 -10.80 -11.49 43.34
C ASP A 268 -9.94 -10.23 43.19
N LEU A 269 -9.25 -10.11 42.06
CA LEU A 269 -8.47 -8.93 41.69
C LEU A 269 -9.38 -7.96 40.93
N VAL A 270 -9.55 -6.75 41.47
CA VAL A 270 -10.27 -5.64 40.82
C VAL A 270 -9.26 -4.60 40.37
N GLU A 271 -9.17 -4.38 39.06
CA GLU A 271 -8.39 -3.33 38.42
C GLU A 271 -9.34 -2.25 37.88
N VAL A 272 -9.04 -0.98 38.11
CA VAL A 272 -9.82 0.16 37.62
C VAL A 272 -8.87 1.13 36.95
N VAL A 273 -9.08 1.33 35.65
CA VAL A 273 -8.37 2.32 34.84
C VAL A 273 -9.34 3.44 34.52
N THR A 274 -8.96 4.68 34.81
CA THR A 274 -9.79 5.86 34.54
C THR A 274 -8.95 6.93 33.86
N SER A 275 -9.48 7.50 32.78
CA SER A 275 -8.90 8.66 32.10
C SER A 275 -9.63 9.92 32.52
N TYR A 276 -8.88 10.98 32.80
CA TYR A 276 -9.39 12.29 33.19
C TYR A 276 -8.90 13.37 32.23
N ASP A 277 -9.73 14.38 32.05
CA ASP A 277 -9.42 15.61 31.32
C ASP A 277 -8.60 16.61 32.19
N PRO A 278 -8.18 17.77 31.65
CA PRO A 278 -7.44 18.79 32.41
C PRO A 278 -8.21 19.36 33.62
N SER A 279 -9.54 19.27 33.60
CA SER A 279 -10.42 19.75 34.68
C SER A 279 -10.67 18.68 35.76
N ASN A 280 -10.03 17.52 35.63
CA ASN A 280 -10.22 16.34 36.47
C ASN A 280 -11.64 15.73 36.36
N ALA A 281 -12.34 15.99 35.25
CA ALA A 281 -13.56 15.28 34.88
C ALA A 281 -13.17 13.94 34.22
N LYS A 282 -13.97 12.89 34.47
CA LYS A 282 -13.75 11.58 33.83
C LYS A 282 -14.10 11.65 32.36
N ILE A 283 -13.25 11.07 31.53
CA ILE A 283 -13.48 10.86 30.10
C ILE A 283 -14.07 9.47 29.87
N ASN A 284 -13.50 8.47 30.54
CA ASN A 284 -13.95 7.08 30.52
C ASN A 284 -13.37 6.33 31.72
N SER A 285 -13.94 5.16 32.02
CA SER A 285 -13.41 4.26 33.04
C SER A 285 -13.65 2.80 32.67
N THR A 286 -12.67 1.95 32.91
CA THR A 286 -12.81 0.50 32.76
C THR A 286 -12.50 -0.17 34.09
N GLN A 287 -13.39 -1.04 34.53
CA GLN A 287 -13.18 -1.90 35.69
C GLN A 287 -13.08 -3.36 35.24
N ILE A 288 -12.03 -4.05 35.63
CA ILE A 288 -11.79 -5.46 35.35
C ILE A 288 -11.77 -6.21 36.68
N THR A 289 -12.69 -7.15 36.85
CA THR A 289 -12.71 -8.07 37.98
C THR A 289 -12.29 -9.46 37.51
N SER A 290 -11.17 -9.95 38.00
CA SER A 290 -10.69 -11.31 37.74
C SER A 290 -10.87 -12.15 38.99
N SER A 291 -11.62 -13.25 38.86
CA SER A 291 -11.86 -14.18 39.97
C SER A 291 -10.56 -14.79 40.51
N ALA A 292 -10.54 -15.13 41.80
CA ALA A 292 -9.35 -15.70 42.46
C ALA A 292 -8.86 -17.02 41.82
N ASN A 293 -9.75 -17.78 41.18
CA ASN A 293 -9.41 -19.03 40.49
C ASN A 293 -9.07 -18.82 38.99
N GLY A 294 -9.16 -17.60 38.48
CA GLY A 294 -8.87 -17.25 37.09
C GLY A 294 -9.89 -17.74 36.05
N LEU A 295 -11.05 -18.23 36.47
CA LEU A 295 -12.05 -18.84 35.56
C LEU A 295 -13.16 -17.87 35.13
N LEU A 296 -13.30 -16.73 35.80
CA LEU A 296 -14.23 -15.67 35.45
C LEU A 296 -13.50 -14.34 35.41
N LYS A 297 -13.70 -13.60 34.32
CA LYS A 297 -13.28 -12.21 34.17
C LYS A 297 -14.47 -11.37 33.72
N THR A 298 -14.79 -10.34 34.49
CA THR A 298 -15.83 -9.37 34.17
C THR A 298 -15.18 -8.02 33.89
N THR A 299 -15.49 -7.41 32.74
CA THR A 299 -15.04 -6.08 32.35
C THR A 299 -16.25 -5.17 32.23
N LEU A 300 -16.28 -4.11 33.03
CA LEU A 300 -17.28 -3.05 32.97
C LEU A 300 -16.63 -1.80 32.38
N THR A 301 -17.28 -1.17 31.40
CA THR A 301 -16.76 0.02 30.71
C THR A 301 -17.78 1.15 30.77
N ASP A 302 -17.34 2.30 31.26
CA ASP A 302 -17.99 3.60 31.21
C ASP A 302 -17.30 4.34 30.07
N GLU A 303 -17.96 4.40 28.91
CA GLU A 303 -17.41 4.95 27.68
C GLU A 303 -17.50 6.47 27.63
N ASN A 304 -18.39 7.06 28.43
CA ASN A 304 -18.77 8.47 28.34
C ASN A 304 -18.31 9.33 29.54
N GLY A 305 -17.81 8.71 30.60
CA GLY A 305 -17.28 9.35 31.80
C GLY A 305 -18.34 9.84 32.79
N ASP A 306 -19.61 9.47 32.66
CA ASP A 306 -20.70 9.90 33.53
C ASP A 306 -20.73 9.17 34.90
N GLY A 307 -19.88 8.16 35.06
CA GLY A 307 -19.76 7.37 36.29
C GLY A 307 -20.70 6.17 36.37
N ILE A 308 -21.49 5.91 35.33
CA ILE A 308 -22.29 4.71 35.13
C ILE A 308 -21.60 3.87 34.05
N PHE A 309 -21.44 2.57 34.28
CA PHE A 309 -20.92 1.69 33.24
C PHE A 309 -21.99 1.49 32.15
N ASP A 310 -21.57 1.50 30.89
CA ASP A 310 -22.43 1.31 29.71
C ASP A 310 -22.46 -0.17 29.26
N ILE A 311 -21.28 -0.82 29.29
CA ILE A 311 -21.06 -2.16 28.71
C ILE A 311 -20.43 -3.08 29.73
N GLU A 312 -20.93 -4.31 29.78
CA GLU A 312 -20.35 -5.44 30.51
C GLU A 312 -19.94 -6.53 29.53
N THR A 313 -18.68 -6.95 29.61
CA THR A 313 -18.18 -8.15 28.96
C THR A 313 -17.75 -9.17 30.02
N THR A 314 -18.29 -10.38 29.94
CA THR A 314 -17.88 -11.51 30.80
C THR A 314 -17.18 -12.56 29.96
N ASP A 315 -16.07 -13.07 30.46
CA ASP A 315 -15.35 -14.24 29.97
C ASP A 315 -15.38 -15.28 31.10
N GLN A 316 -16.13 -16.36 30.89
CA GLN A 316 -16.36 -17.41 31.87
C GLN A 316 -15.94 -18.77 31.33
N THR A 317 -14.94 -19.38 31.96
CA THR A 317 -14.57 -20.79 31.78
C THR A 317 -15.26 -21.67 32.83
N THR A 318 -16.00 -22.67 32.36
CA THR A 318 -16.64 -23.70 33.20
C THR A 318 -15.99 -25.06 32.94
N LEU A 319 -15.46 -25.68 33.99
CA LEU A 319 -14.93 -27.04 33.95
C LEU A 319 -16.02 -28.04 34.33
N ASN A 320 -16.38 -28.93 33.40
CA ASN A 320 -17.34 -29.99 33.67
C ASN A 320 -16.64 -31.15 34.38
N VAL A 321 -16.76 -31.18 35.71
CA VAL A 321 -16.09 -32.19 36.57
C VAL A 321 -16.53 -33.64 36.32
N ALA A 322 -17.66 -33.85 35.64
CA ALA A 322 -18.20 -35.18 35.39
C ALA A 322 -17.52 -35.90 34.21
N ASP A 323 -17.21 -35.18 33.14
CA ASP A 323 -16.63 -35.72 31.91
C ASP A 323 -15.25 -35.13 31.57
N GLY A 324 -14.83 -34.07 32.26
CA GLY A 324 -13.55 -33.38 32.03
C GLY A 324 -13.58 -32.36 30.89
N SER A 325 -14.75 -32.12 30.27
CA SER A 325 -14.90 -31.13 29.21
C SER A 325 -14.82 -29.69 29.76
N VAL A 326 -14.52 -28.74 28.89
CA VAL A 326 -14.43 -27.31 29.21
C VAL A 326 -15.39 -26.54 28.33
N THR A 327 -16.09 -25.56 28.92
CA THR A 327 -16.91 -24.60 28.18
C THR A 327 -16.51 -23.18 28.56
N GLU A 328 -16.00 -22.42 27.60
CA GLU A 328 -15.70 -21.01 27.73
C GLU A 328 -16.86 -20.21 27.12
N LEU A 329 -17.28 -19.14 27.79
CA LEU A 329 -18.42 -18.32 27.41
C LEU A 329 -18.04 -16.84 27.50
N PHE A 330 -17.99 -16.20 26.33
CA PHE A 330 -17.89 -14.76 26.20
C PHE A 330 -19.29 -14.18 26.03
N THR A 331 -19.65 -13.17 26.80
CA THR A 331 -20.93 -12.48 26.65
C THR A 331 -20.72 -10.98 26.79
N THR A 332 -21.26 -10.21 25.85
CA THR A 332 -21.30 -8.75 25.93
C THR A 332 -22.75 -8.31 26.10
N ARG A 333 -23.00 -7.40 27.04
CA ARG A 333 -24.34 -6.87 27.33
C ARG A 333 -24.26 -5.41 27.73
N THR A 334 -25.39 -4.72 27.62
CA THR A 334 -25.54 -3.38 28.21
C THR A 334 -25.68 -3.47 29.73
N VAL A 335 -25.20 -2.45 30.43
CA VAL A 335 -25.36 -2.30 31.88
C VAL A 335 -26.54 -1.36 32.13
N ALA A 336 -27.73 -1.93 32.26
CA ALA A 336 -28.97 -1.21 32.54
C ALA A 336 -29.84 -2.00 33.52
N ALA A 337 -30.93 -1.39 34.02
CA ALA A 337 -31.88 -2.07 34.90
C ALA A 337 -32.45 -3.37 34.29
N SER A 338 -32.55 -3.41 32.97
CA SER A 338 -32.80 -4.60 32.16
C SER A 338 -31.66 -4.72 31.14
N PRO A 339 -30.63 -5.54 31.39
CA PRO A 339 -29.51 -5.67 30.47
C PRO A 339 -29.97 -6.33 29.16
N VAL A 340 -29.45 -5.83 28.04
CA VAL A 340 -29.66 -6.40 26.71
C VAL A 340 -28.35 -7.07 26.29
N THR A 341 -28.40 -8.35 25.93
CA THR A 341 -27.25 -9.04 25.32
C THR A 341 -27.01 -8.43 23.95
N LEU A 342 -25.76 -8.05 23.68
CA LEU A 342 -25.32 -7.52 22.38
C LEU A 342 -24.64 -8.59 21.53
N GLY A 343 -24.17 -9.66 22.16
CA GLY A 343 -23.59 -10.81 21.50
C GLY A 343 -22.96 -11.77 22.49
N ARG A 344 -22.72 -13.00 22.04
CA ARG A 344 -22.22 -14.11 22.84
C ARG A 344 -21.41 -15.08 21.97
N THR A 345 -20.34 -15.62 22.54
CA THR A 345 -19.57 -16.70 21.91
C THR A 345 -19.34 -17.80 22.93
N GLN A 346 -19.69 -19.03 22.58
CA GLN A 346 -19.50 -20.21 23.40
C GLN A 346 -18.50 -21.15 22.73
N ILE A 347 -17.48 -21.59 23.48
CA ILE A 347 -16.46 -22.53 23.02
C ILE A 347 -16.51 -23.76 23.93
N PHE A 348 -16.93 -24.89 23.38
CA PHE A 348 -16.89 -26.19 24.03
C PHE A 348 -15.69 -26.98 23.55
N THR A 349 -14.95 -27.60 24.47
CA THR A 349 -13.85 -28.53 24.17
C THR A 349 -14.04 -29.82 24.97
N SER A 350 -14.02 -30.97 24.29
CA SER A 350 -14.08 -32.28 24.94
C SER A 350 -12.84 -32.55 25.79
N ALA A 351 -12.94 -33.45 26.76
CA ALA A 351 -11.86 -33.77 27.69
C ALA A 351 -10.59 -34.32 27.02
N ASP A 352 -10.75 -34.99 25.87
CA ASP A 352 -9.67 -35.51 25.04
C ASP A 352 -9.12 -34.49 24.03
N GLY A 353 -9.71 -33.29 23.93
CA GLY A 353 -9.35 -32.26 22.96
C GLY A 353 -9.67 -32.61 21.50
N LEU A 354 -10.37 -33.72 21.25
CA LEU A 354 -10.68 -34.20 19.90
C LEU A 354 -11.93 -33.53 19.31
N THR A 355 -12.84 -33.01 20.12
CA THR A 355 -14.01 -32.26 19.67
C THR A 355 -13.96 -30.85 20.21
N ALA A 356 -14.03 -29.87 19.32
CA ALA A 356 -14.20 -28.46 19.64
C ALA A 356 -15.45 -27.93 18.92
N ILE A 357 -16.29 -27.18 19.63
CA ILE A 357 -17.48 -26.52 19.06
C ILE A 357 -17.44 -25.06 19.46
N THR A 358 -17.45 -24.17 18.48
CA THR A 358 -17.60 -22.72 18.67
C THR A 358 -18.98 -22.32 18.15
N SER A 359 -19.76 -21.67 18.99
CA SER A 359 -21.09 -21.17 18.66
C SER A 359 -21.14 -19.67 18.91
N VAL A 360 -21.54 -18.89 17.90
CA VAL A 360 -21.51 -17.44 17.90
C VAL A 360 -22.93 -16.91 17.70
N ASP A 361 -23.31 -15.97 18.54
CA ASP A 361 -24.57 -15.21 18.57
C ASP A 361 -24.12 -13.75 18.50
N ASP A 362 -24.04 -13.21 17.29
CA ASP A 362 -23.42 -11.93 16.99
C ASP A 362 -24.37 -10.75 17.23
N ASP A 363 -25.68 -10.98 17.20
CA ASP A 363 -26.70 -9.94 17.38
C ASP A 363 -27.38 -9.94 18.76
N GLY A 364 -27.11 -10.95 19.59
CA GLY A 364 -27.60 -11.04 20.96
C GLY A 364 -29.06 -11.48 21.07
N ASP A 365 -29.67 -12.01 20.00
CA ASP A 365 -31.07 -12.46 20.01
C ASP A 365 -31.31 -13.78 20.77
N GLY A 366 -30.22 -14.48 21.12
CA GLY A 366 -30.21 -15.72 21.88
C GLY A 366 -30.12 -17.00 21.03
N VAL A 367 -30.17 -16.87 19.71
CA VAL A 367 -29.88 -17.90 18.70
C VAL A 367 -28.42 -17.78 18.26
N TYR A 368 -27.79 -18.88 17.87
CA TYR A 368 -26.42 -18.85 17.34
C TYR A 368 -26.45 -18.66 15.82
N ASP A 369 -25.94 -17.54 15.32
CA ASP A 369 -25.76 -17.25 13.89
C ASP A 369 -24.77 -18.17 13.20
N GLU A 370 -23.71 -18.60 13.91
CA GLU A 370 -22.68 -19.51 13.38
C GLU A 370 -22.37 -20.61 14.39
N VAL A 371 -22.31 -21.85 13.91
CA VAL A 371 -21.80 -23.00 14.67
C VAL A 371 -20.70 -23.68 13.87
N THR A 372 -19.48 -23.59 14.39
CA THR A 372 -18.31 -24.27 13.87
C THR A 372 -17.96 -25.46 14.77
N ARG A 373 -17.95 -26.67 14.22
CA ARG A 373 -17.65 -27.93 14.91
C ARG A 373 -16.45 -28.61 14.26
N VAL A 374 -15.40 -28.84 15.03
CA VAL A 374 -14.21 -29.59 14.61
C VAL A 374 -14.15 -30.89 15.39
N VAL A 375 -14.04 -32.01 14.68
CA VAL A 375 -13.85 -33.34 15.27
C VAL A 375 -12.63 -34.00 14.65
N ARG A 376 -11.72 -34.47 15.49
CA ARG A 376 -10.62 -35.34 15.10
C ARG A 376 -10.91 -36.78 15.51
N ASP A 377 -10.73 -37.71 14.58
CA ASP A 377 -10.82 -39.13 14.87
C ASP A 377 -9.49 -39.67 15.46
N PRO A 378 -9.47 -40.90 16.02
CA PRO A 378 -8.25 -41.47 16.59
C PRO A 378 -7.11 -41.74 15.60
N VAL A 379 -7.40 -41.73 14.30
CA VAL A 379 -6.40 -41.93 13.22
C VAL A 379 -5.81 -40.58 12.80
N GLY A 380 -6.40 -39.46 13.22
CA GLY A 380 -5.97 -38.09 12.96
C GLY A 380 -6.71 -37.42 11.81
N ASN A 381 -7.78 -38.03 11.27
CA ASN A 381 -8.62 -37.34 10.30
C ASN A 381 -9.45 -36.27 11.00
N GLU A 382 -9.58 -35.11 10.37
CA GLU A 382 -10.30 -33.97 10.90
C GLU A 382 -11.55 -33.69 10.06
N VAL A 383 -12.69 -33.50 10.73
CA VAL A 383 -13.95 -33.09 10.12
C VAL A 383 -14.36 -31.76 10.73
N MET A 384 -14.37 -30.70 9.91
CA MET A 384 -14.82 -29.37 10.27
C MET A 384 -16.19 -29.11 9.62
N THR A 385 -17.19 -28.83 10.42
CA THR A 385 -18.51 -28.39 9.98
C THR A 385 -18.70 -26.93 10.35
N VAL A 386 -19.08 -26.08 9.41
CA VAL A 386 -19.49 -24.69 9.64
C VAL A 386 -20.92 -24.55 9.16
N ALA A 387 -21.84 -24.21 10.05
CA ALA A 387 -23.24 -23.96 9.72
C ALA A 387 -23.63 -22.55 10.14
N HIS A 388 -24.40 -21.88 9.28
CA HIS A 388 -24.98 -20.58 9.58
C HIS A 388 -26.49 -20.70 9.77
N TYR A 389 -27.04 -19.93 10.69
CA TYR A 389 -28.46 -19.94 11.03
C TYR A 389 -29.05 -18.53 10.93
N ASP A 390 -30.36 -18.46 10.75
CA ASP A 390 -31.12 -17.23 10.86
C ASP A 390 -31.65 -17.01 12.28
N HIS A 391 -32.31 -15.89 12.51
CA HIS A 391 -32.92 -15.52 13.79
C HIS A 391 -34.03 -16.49 14.26
N ASN A 392 -34.53 -17.38 13.40
CA ASN A 392 -35.51 -18.42 13.74
C ASN A 392 -34.83 -19.76 14.09
N ASN A 393 -33.49 -19.79 14.07
CA ASN A 393 -32.67 -20.99 14.21
C ASN A 393 -32.87 -21.98 13.03
N ASP A 394 -33.28 -21.48 11.85
CA ASP A 394 -33.28 -22.23 10.60
C ASP A 394 -31.90 -22.14 9.94
N LYS A 395 -31.38 -23.26 9.45
CA LYS A 395 -30.07 -23.31 8.78
C LYS A 395 -30.14 -22.59 7.44
N ILE A 396 -29.24 -21.64 7.20
CA ILE A 396 -29.11 -20.89 5.95
C ILE A 396 -28.21 -21.65 4.96
N ASN A 397 -27.10 -22.18 5.46
CA ASN A 397 -26.13 -22.96 4.69
C ASN A 397 -25.23 -23.77 5.63
N GLU A 398 -24.51 -24.74 5.08
CA GLU A 398 -23.52 -25.54 5.79
C GLU A 398 -22.36 -25.95 4.89
N ALA A 399 -21.15 -25.95 5.43
CA ALA A 399 -19.97 -26.51 4.80
C ALA A 399 -19.34 -27.58 5.70
N LEU A 400 -19.08 -28.76 5.14
CA LEU A 400 -18.41 -29.87 5.79
C LEU A 400 -17.07 -30.12 5.09
N THR A 401 -15.96 -29.95 5.79
CA THR A 401 -14.61 -30.21 5.28
C THR A 401 -13.98 -31.37 6.02
N THR A 402 -13.62 -32.43 5.32
CA THR A 402 -12.90 -33.59 5.82
C THR A 402 -11.46 -33.54 5.34
N ILE A 403 -10.50 -33.55 6.26
CA ILE A 403 -9.07 -33.58 5.99
C ILE A 403 -8.53 -34.90 6.52
N HIS A 404 -7.89 -35.70 5.65
CA HIS A 404 -7.27 -36.94 6.11
C HIS A 404 -6.00 -36.65 6.91
N ALA A 405 -5.64 -37.56 7.82
CA ALA A 405 -4.50 -37.42 8.73
C ALA A 405 -3.15 -37.14 8.05
N ASN A 406 -3.00 -37.56 6.79
CA ASN A 406 -1.79 -37.32 6.00
C ASN A 406 -1.77 -35.95 5.26
N GLY A 407 -2.86 -35.19 5.32
CA GLY A 407 -3.02 -33.91 4.62
C GLY A 407 -3.05 -33.99 3.09
N LEU A 408 -3.05 -35.21 2.52
CA LEU A 408 -3.01 -35.43 1.07
C LEU A 408 -4.40 -35.60 0.45
N PHE A 409 -5.45 -35.62 1.28
CA PHE A 409 -6.83 -35.68 0.81
C PHE A 409 -7.67 -34.71 1.61
N VAL A 410 -8.39 -33.85 0.90
CA VAL A 410 -9.35 -32.90 1.45
C VAL A 410 -10.64 -33.03 0.66
N GLU A 411 -11.76 -33.17 1.36
CA GLU A 411 -13.10 -33.14 0.77
C GLU A 411 -13.91 -32.01 1.42
N THR A 412 -14.45 -31.10 0.62
CA THR A 412 -15.38 -30.06 1.08
C THR A 412 -16.74 -30.24 0.43
N GLN A 413 -17.77 -30.46 1.24
CA GLN A 413 -19.17 -30.51 0.85
C GLN A 413 -19.86 -29.22 1.29
N THR A 414 -20.71 -28.65 0.45
CA THR A 414 -21.42 -27.39 0.73
C THR A 414 -22.90 -27.53 0.41
N ASP A 415 -23.74 -27.29 1.40
CA ASP A 415 -25.17 -27.04 1.29
C ASP A 415 -25.34 -25.53 1.25
N VAL A 416 -25.69 -24.99 0.09
CA VAL A 416 -25.74 -23.54 -0.14
C VAL A 416 -27.10 -22.97 0.30
N ASN A 417 -28.11 -23.82 0.45
CA ASN A 417 -29.50 -23.41 0.60
C ASN A 417 -30.11 -23.81 1.96
N GLY A 418 -29.41 -24.62 2.77
CA GLY A 418 -29.80 -25.03 4.11
C GLY A 418 -30.81 -26.18 4.16
N ASP A 419 -31.08 -26.86 3.05
CA ASP A 419 -32.08 -27.94 2.97
C ASP A 419 -31.60 -29.29 3.52
N GLY A 420 -30.34 -29.38 3.95
CA GLY A 420 -29.73 -30.58 4.50
C GLY A 420 -29.17 -31.54 3.44
N THR A 421 -29.16 -31.13 2.17
CA THR A 421 -28.50 -31.85 1.08
C THR A 421 -27.34 -31.02 0.53
N PHE A 422 -26.20 -31.67 0.26
CA PHE A 422 -25.04 -30.97 -0.28
C PHE A 422 -25.22 -30.68 -1.77
N ASP A 423 -25.29 -29.39 -2.11
CA ASP A 423 -25.36 -28.89 -3.49
C ASP A 423 -24.04 -29.06 -4.25
N ARG A 424 -22.91 -29.02 -3.53
CA ARG A 424 -21.56 -29.07 -4.12
C ARG A 424 -20.63 -29.94 -3.29
N THR A 425 -19.85 -30.79 -3.96
CA THR A 425 -18.74 -31.54 -3.35
C THR A 425 -17.47 -31.27 -4.12
N GLN A 426 -16.40 -30.88 -3.43
CA GLN A 426 -15.06 -30.76 -3.98
C GLN A 426 -14.15 -31.77 -3.29
N THR A 427 -13.41 -32.54 -4.07
CA THR A 427 -12.34 -33.41 -3.56
C THR A 427 -11.02 -32.92 -4.11
N ASP A 428 -10.01 -32.89 -3.27
CA ASP A 428 -8.63 -32.57 -3.60
C ASP A 428 -7.76 -33.70 -3.07
N SER A 429 -7.03 -34.36 -3.96
CA SER A 429 -6.22 -35.53 -3.62
C SER A 429 -4.85 -35.42 -4.24
N THR A 430 -3.82 -35.63 -3.44
CA THR A 430 -2.43 -35.64 -3.89
C THR A 430 -1.84 -37.04 -3.75
N VAL A 431 -1.31 -37.56 -4.86
CA VAL A 431 -0.54 -38.81 -4.91
C VAL A 431 0.94 -38.46 -5.05
N LEU A 432 1.77 -39.03 -4.18
CA LEU A 432 3.23 -38.96 -4.27
C LEU A 432 3.75 -40.22 -4.97
N HIS A 433 4.56 -40.05 -6.00
CA HIS A 433 5.13 -41.14 -6.79
C HIS A 433 6.53 -41.52 -6.31
N GLN A 434 6.97 -42.74 -6.64
CA GLN A 434 8.28 -43.27 -6.21
C GLN A 434 9.46 -42.50 -6.82
N ASP A 435 9.27 -41.90 -7.99
CA ASP A 435 10.29 -41.07 -8.66
C ASP A 435 10.43 -39.68 -8.03
N GLY A 436 9.61 -39.35 -7.02
CA GLY A 436 9.57 -38.06 -6.33
C GLY A 436 8.60 -37.06 -6.96
N SER A 437 7.96 -37.38 -8.10
CA SER A 437 6.92 -36.54 -8.68
C SER A 437 5.62 -36.61 -7.86
N ARG A 438 4.73 -35.64 -8.05
CA ARG A 438 3.42 -35.62 -7.40
C ARG A 438 2.30 -35.32 -8.40
N THR A 439 1.15 -35.95 -8.22
CA THR A 439 -0.07 -35.68 -8.98
C THR A 439 -1.18 -35.26 -8.03
N GLU A 440 -1.63 -34.02 -8.17
CA GLU A 440 -2.78 -33.44 -7.47
C GLU A 440 -4.01 -33.53 -8.37
N THR A 441 -5.15 -33.96 -7.84
CA THR A 441 -6.41 -34.08 -8.58
C THR A 441 -7.51 -33.40 -7.80
N VAL A 442 -8.04 -32.32 -8.36
CA VAL A 442 -9.16 -31.56 -7.82
C VAL A 442 -10.40 -31.83 -8.66
N THR A 443 -11.42 -32.43 -8.06
CA THR A 443 -12.71 -32.72 -8.71
C THR A 443 -13.82 -31.94 -8.04
N THR A 444 -14.65 -31.24 -8.82
CA THR A 444 -15.85 -30.56 -8.31
C THR A 444 -17.10 -31.22 -8.88
N LEU A 445 -18.03 -31.56 -8.00
CA LEU A 445 -19.35 -32.09 -8.29
C LEU A 445 -20.41 -31.06 -7.90
N ALA A 446 -21.47 -30.95 -8.71
CA ALA A 446 -22.73 -30.33 -8.33
C ALA A 446 -23.74 -31.46 -8.07
N GLY A 447 -24.12 -31.63 -6.80
CA GLY A 447 -24.73 -32.86 -6.30
C GLY A 447 -23.85 -34.06 -6.64
N SER A 448 -24.37 -34.99 -7.43
CA SER A 448 -23.65 -36.19 -7.89
C SER A 448 -22.99 -36.04 -9.28
N THR A 449 -23.14 -34.89 -9.95
CA THR A 449 -22.62 -34.68 -11.31
C THR A 449 -21.29 -33.97 -11.29
N THR A 450 -20.24 -34.53 -11.88
CA THR A 450 -18.95 -33.84 -12.06
C THR A 450 -19.12 -32.63 -12.98
N VAL A 451 -18.67 -31.46 -12.54
CA VAL A 451 -18.71 -30.19 -13.28
C VAL A 451 -17.33 -29.80 -13.81
N GLY A 452 -16.28 -30.32 -13.19
CA GLY A 452 -14.92 -30.15 -13.67
C GLY A 452 -13.93 -30.95 -12.85
N THR A 453 -12.84 -31.36 -13.49
CA THR A 453 -11.69 -31.98 -12.83
C THR A 453 -10.41 -31.35 -13.35
N THR A 454 -9.49 -31.04 -12.45
CA THR A 454 -8.15 -30.56 -12.78
C THR A 454 -7.12 -31.52 -12.21
N VAL A 455 -6.24 -32.02 -13.06
CA VAL A 455 -5.13 -32.92 -12.68
C VAL A 455 -3.82 -32.17 -12.90
N VAL A 456 -3.05 -31.96 -11.84
CA VAL A 456 -1.76 -31.27 -11.89
C VAL A 456 -0.66 -32.25 -11.52
N THR A 457 0.20 -32.56 -12.49
CA THR A 457 1.41 -33.36 -12.25
C THR A 457 2.64 -32.46 -12.21
N THR A 458 3.40 -32.53 -11.11
CA THR A 458 4.66 -31.82 -10.92
C THR A 458 5.80 -32.83 -10.90
N SER A 459 6.85 -32.61 -11.70
CA SER A 459 8.04 -33.46 -11.70
C SER A 459 8.78 -33.43 -10.37
N ALA A 460 9.60 -34.45 -10.09
CA ALA A 460 10.32 -34.59 -8.83
C ALA A 460 11.23 -33.40 -8.48
N ASN A 461 11.80 -32.77 -9.51
CA ASN A 461 12.65 -31.58 -9.39
C ASN A 461 11.86 -30.25 -9.47
N GLY A 462 10.53 -30.31 -9.62
CA GLY A 462 9.66 -29.13 -9.71
C GLY A 462 9.77 -28.32 -11.01
N THR A 463 10.58 -28.77 -11.98
CA THR A 463 10.84 -27.99 -13.21
C THR A 463 9.76 -28.15 -14.28
N ILE A 464 9.00 -29.25 -14.25
CA ILE A 464 7.89 -29.50 -15.17
C ILE A 464 6.60 -29.58 -14.38
N VAL A 465 5.61 -28.78 -14.77
CA VAL A 465 4.26 -28.80 -14.24
C VAL A 465 3.30 -28.97 -15.40
N THR A 466 2.45 -29.98 -15.35
CA THR A 466 1.41 -30.23 -16.35
C THR A 466 0.06 -30.22 -15.66
N ALA A 467 -0.81 -29.27 -16.01
CA ALA A 467 -2.20 -29.20 -15.59
C ALA A 467 -3.12 -29.62 -16.75
N GLN A 468 -4.00 -30.58 -16.50
CA GLN A 468 -5.00 -31.04 -17.45
C GLN A 468 -6.39 -30.72 -16.91
N HIS A 469 -7.22 -30.12 -17.74
CA HIS A 469 -8.58 -29.72 -17.36
C HIS A 469 -9.62 -30.55 -18.11
N TYR A 470 -10.53 -31.16 -17.35
CA TYR A 470 -11.59 -32.03 -17.85
C TYR A 470 -12.96 -31.43 -17.49
N ILE A 471 -13.93 -31.58 -18.40
CA ILE A 471 -15.30 -31.09 -18.18
C ILE A 471 -16.15 -32.06 -17.34
N ASP A 472 -15.85 -33.35 -17.45
CA ASP A 472 -16.48 -34.46 -16.73
C ASP A 472 -15.41 -35.50 -16.38
N GLY A 473 -15.66 -36.36 -15.39
CA GLY A 473 -14.79 -37.49 -15.05
C GLY A 473 -13.34 -37.15 -14.63
N THR A 474 -12.49 -38.17 -14.52
CA THR A 474 -11.05 -38.07 -14.19
C THR A 474 -10.20 -38.19 -15.45
N GLU A 475 -8.86 -38.17 -15.36
CA GLU A 475 -7.96 -38.42 -16.50
C GLU A 475 -8.34 -39.68 -17.33
N ALA A 476 -8.79 -40.74 -16.65
CA ALA A 476 -9.12 -42.01 -17.31
C ALA A 476 -10.49 -42.04 -17.99
N THR A 477 -11.42 -41.18 -17.59
CA THR A 477 -12.84 -41.27 -17.97
C THR A 477 -13.44 -39.98 -18.51
N GLY A 478 -12.71 -38.88 -18.39
CA GLY A 478 -13.17 -37.53 -18.63
C GLY A 478 -12.83 -36.98 -20.01
N THR A 479 -13.62 -36.00 -20.44
CA THR A 479 -13.39 -35.26 -21.69
C THR A 479 -12.41 -34.11 -21.44
N LEU A 480 -11.18 -34.25 -21.95
CA LEU A 480 -10.13 -33.24 -21.87
C LEU A 480 -10.52 -31.97 -22.64
N ILE A 481 -10.36 -30.82 -22.01
CA ILE A 481 -10.60 -29.49 -22.61
C ILE A 481 -9.27 -28.93 -23.13
N GLU A 482 -8.28 -28.86 -22.25
CA GLU A 482 -6.97 -28.28 -22.52
C GLU A 482 -5.90 -28.86 -21.59
N THR A 483 -4.64 -28.69 -21.97
CA THR A 483 -3.48 -29.06 -21.17
C THR A 483 -2.52 -27.88 -21.12
N ASP A 484 -2.27 -27.39 -19.92
CA ASP A 484 -1.32 -26.33 -19.62
C ASP A 484 -0.03 -26.95 -19.09
N GLN A 485 1.07 -26.76 -19.80
CA GLN A 485 2.36 -27.31 -19.44
C GLN A 485 3.37 -26.19 -19.24
N SER A 486 4.04 -26.15 -18.10
CA SER A 486 5.18 -25.29 -17.82
C SER A 486 6.44 -26.12 -17.65
N GLU A 487 7.53 -25.70 -18.27
CA GLU A 487 8.85 -26.33 -18.17
C GLU A 487 9.90 -25.25 -17.89
N ILE A 488 10.78 -25.46 -16.92
CA ILE A 488 11.90 -24.59 -16.59
C ILE A 488 13.20 -25.34 -16.88
N THR A 489 14.10 -24.70 -17.61
CA THR A 489 15.44 -25.16 -17.90
C THR A 489 16.45 -24.16 -17.37
N TYR A 490 17.39 -24.63 -16.55
CA TYR A 490 18.57 -23.87 -16.15
C TYR A 490 19.69 -24.23 -17.13
N ASN A 491 20.06 -23.28 -17.98
CA ASN A 491 21.06 -23.52 -19.04
C ASN A 491 22.48 -23.40 -18.48
N SER A 492 23.44 -24.04 -19.13
CA SER A 492 24.85 -24.03 -18.71
C SER A 492 25.52 -22.65 -18.83
N ASP A 493 24.95 -21.75 -19.63
CA ASP A 493 25.42 -20.35 -19.76
C ASP A 493 24.88 -19.44 -18.63
N GLY A 494 24.17 -20.01 -17.64
CA GLY A 494 23.56 -19.29 -16.53
C GLY A 494 22.20 -18.67 -16.85
N THR A 495 21.73 -18.73 -18.10
CA THR A 495 20.39 -18.25 -18.46
C THR A 495 19.30 -19.21 -17.97
N ILE A 496 18.12 -18.68 -17.70
CA ILE A 496 16.94 -19.47 -17.30
C ILE A 496 15.89 -19.39 -18.40
N THR A 497 15.46 -20.53 -18.93
CA THR A 497 14.38 -20.60 -19.93
C THR A 497 13.15 -21.24 -19.30
N LYS A 498 12.02 -20.53 -19.29
CA LYS A 498 10.70 -21.07 -18.93
C LYS A 498 9.82 -21.13 -20.17
N ILE A 499 9.29 -22.30 -20.48
CA ILE A 499 8.34 -22.53 -21.57
C ILE A 499 6.99 -22.83 -20.95
N SER A 500 5.96 -22.07 -21.32
CA SER A 500 4.56 -22.35 -20.98
C SER A 500 3.79 -22.63 -22.27
N THR A 501 3.15 -23.78 -22.35
CA THR A 501 2.44 -24.26 -23.54
C THR A 501 1.01 -24.61 -23.18
N VAL A 502 0.04 -24.06 -23.91
CA VAL A 502 -1.37 -24.45 -23.85
C VAL A 502 -1.66 -25.34 -25.05
N LYS A 503 -2.14 -26.56 -24.79
CA LYS A 503 -2.54 -27.54 -25.81
C LYS A 503 -4.05 -27.71 -25.79
N SER A 504 -4.65 -27.84 -26.97
CA SER A 504 -6.07 -28.17 -27.12
C SER A 504 -6.35 -29.61 -26.68
N GLN A 505 -7.64 -29.97 -26.60
CA GLN A 505 -8.10 -31.35 -26.42
C GLN A 505 -7.48 -32.39 -27.39
N SER A 506 -7.04 -31.97 -28.59
CA SER A 506 -6.41 -32.87 -29.57
C SER A 506 -4.89 -32.99 -29.39
N GLY A 507 -4.32 -32.35 -28.36
CA GLY A 507 -2.88 -32.24 -28.12
C GLY A 507 -2.16 -31.21 -28.99
N ALA A 508 -2.89 -30.47 -29.85
CA ALA A 508 -2.29 -29.43 -30.70
C ALA A 508 -1.95 -28.19 -29.85
N THR A 509 -0.76 -27.61 -30.05
CA THR A 509 -0.37 -26.38 -29.34
C THR A 509 -1.19 -25.19 -29.85
N VAL A 510 -1.85 -24.48 -28.94
CA VAL A 510 -2.64 -23.28 -29.21
C VAL A 510 -1.82 -22.03 -28.90
N GLU A 511 -1.12 -22.05 -27.78
CA GLU A 511 -0.29 -20.94 -27.30
C GLU A 511 1.02 -21.51 -26.76
N ARG A 512 2.14 -20.85 -27.07
CA ARG A 512 3.45 -21.14 -26.48
C ARG A 512 4.14 -19.84 -26.11
N SER A 513 4.36 -19.64 -24.81
CA SER A 513 5.15 -18.54 -24.27
C SER A 513 6.52 -19.06 -23.82
N THR A 514 7.60 -18.42 -24.26
CA THR A 514 8.98 -18.72 -23.86
C THR A 514 9.55 -17.50 -23.18
N THR A 515 9.80 -17.58 -21.87
CA THR A 515 10.47 -16.56 -21.08
C THR A 515 11.93 -16.96 -20.90
N GLN A 516 12.86 -16.10 -21.30
CA GLN A 516 14.28 -16.29 -21.09
C GLN A 516 14.82 -15.16 -20.21
N VAL A 517 15.51 -15.51 -19.13
CA VAL A 517 16.18 -14.57 -18.23
C VAL A 517 17.69 -14.72 -18.42
N SER A 518 18.38 -13.62 -18.65
CA SER A 518 19.84 -13.60 -18.81
C SER A 518 20.56 -14.03 -17.52
N ALA A 519 21.81 -14.46 -17.62
CA ALA A 519 22.60 -14.93 -16.48
C ALA A 519 22.80 -13.83 -15.42
N ASP A 520 22.95 -12.57 -15.84
CA ASP A 520 23.06 -11.39 -14.97
C ASP A 520 21.69 -10.89 -14.45
N ARG A 521 20.58 -11.50 -14.90
CA ARG A 521 19.19 -11.14 -14.60
C ARG A 521 18.77 -9.73 -15.04
N ASN A 522 19.59 -9.05 -15.83
CA ASN A 522 19.28 -7.71 -16.34
C ASN A 522 18.32 -7.75 -17.54
N THR A 523 18.31 -8.84 -18.31
CA THR A 523 17.43 -8.99 -19.48
C THR A 523 16.44 -10.12 -19.27
N THR A 524 15.14 -9.84 -19.46
CA THR A 524 14.09 -10.84 -19.54
C THR A 524 13.37 -10.70 -20.88
N THR A 525 13.36 -11.76 -21.69
CA THR A 525 12.67 -11.80 -22.99
C THR A 525 11.52 -12.79 -22.93
N ILE A 526 10.29 -12.36 -23.22
CA ILE A 526 9.09 -13.20 -23.29
C ILE A 526 8.61 -13.24 -24.74
N THR A 527 8.74 -14.40 -25.38
CA THR A 527 8.19 -14.64 -26.72
C THR A 527 6.89 -15.43 -26.61
N THR A 528 5.76 -14.83 -26.99
CA THR A 528 4.46 -15.51 -27.00
C THR A 528 4.01 -15.75 -28.44
N ASN A 529 3.89 -17.02 -28.81
CA ASN A 529 3.41 -17.46 -30.11
C ASN A 529 2.01 -18.04 -29.99
N TYR A 530 1.06 -17.47 -30.72
CA TYR A 530 -0.24 -18.09 -30.95
C TYR A 530 -0.16 -18.92 -32.22
N LEU A 531 -0.32 -20.24 -32.14
CA LEU A 531 -0.25 -21.11 -33.31
C LEU A 531 -1.66 -21.34 -33.87
N PRO A 532 -1.89 -21.18 -35.18
CA PRO A 532 -3.21 -21.38 -35.75
C PRO A 532 -3.59 -22.85 -35.59
N THR A 533 -4.58 -23.12 -34.75
CA THR A 533 -5.41 -24.31 -34.95
C THR A 533 -6.25 -24.06 -36.20
N THR A 534 -6.53 -25.08 -36.99
CA THR A 534 -7.39 -24.96 -38.18
C THR A 534 -8.81 -24.61 -37.76
N PHE A 535 -9.06 -23.35 -37.41
CA PHE A 535 -10.39 -22.81 -37.19
C PHE A 535 -10.90 -22.31 -38.54
N ALA A 536 -11.61 -23.19 -39.24
CA ALA A 536 -12.36 -22.86 -40.43
C ALA A 536 -13.52 -21.93 -40.03
N GLY A 537 -13.30 -20.62 -40.11
CA GLY A 537 -14.34 -19.62 -39.91
C GLY A 537 -13.78 -18.21 -39.92
N ASN A 538 -14.20 -17.42 -40.91
CA ASN A 538 -13.90 -16.00 -41.05
C ASN A 538 -14.19 -15.22 -39.77
N GLN A 539 -13.20 -15.05 -38.90
CA GLN A 539 -13.12 -13.98 -37.92
C GLN A 539 -11.63 -13.64 -37.78
N ALA A 540 -11.20 -12.63 -38.54
CA ALA A 540 -9.88 -12.04 -38.48
C ALA A 540 -9.70 -11.19 -37.20
N ASP A 541 -9.99 -11.75 -36.03
CA ASP A 541 -9.44 -11.22 -34.77
C ASP A 541 -8.02 -11.77 -34.66
N LYS A 542 -7.08 -10.99 -35.21
CA LYS A 542 -5.67 -11.31 -35.35
C LYS A 542 -5.04 -11.51 -33.97
N LEU A 543 -4.89 -12.75 -33.51
CA LEU A 543 -4.01 -13.08 -32.37
C LEU A 543 -2.55 -12.84 -32.79
N ALA A 544 -2.04 -11.62 -32.63
CA ALA A 544 -0.65 -11.33 -32.94
C ALA A 544 0.29 -12.07 -31.97
N SER A 545 1.35 -12.70 -32.49
CA SER A 545 2.45 -13.19 -31.64
C SER A 545 3.26 -12.00 -31.16
N SER A 546 3.93 -12.09 -30.02
CA SER A 546 4.68 -10.96 -29.46
C SER A 546 6.04 -11.37 -28.89
N VAL A 547 6.97 -10.42 -28.89
CA VAL A 547 8.22 -10.50 -28.15
C VAL A 547 8.29 -9.28 -27.22
N GLU A 548 8.26 -9.53 -25.92
CA GLU A 548 8.47 -8.54 -24.88
C GLU A 548 9.91 -8.68 -24.36
N THR A 549 10.64 -7.58 -24.23
CA THR A 549 12.01 -7.54 -23.73
C THR A 549 12.10 -6.47 -22.66
N ARG A 550 12.33 -6.90 -21.42
CA ARG A 550 12.61 -6.03 -20.29
C ARG A 550 14.10 -6.05 -20.00
N LEU A 551 14.74 -4.90 -20.06
CA LEU A 551 16.17 -4.70 -19.88
C LEU A 551 16.41 -3.69 -18.75
N VAL A 552 17.29 -4.04 -17.82
CA VAL A 552 17.92 -3.13 -16.87
C VAL A 552 19.20 -2.62 -17.53
N GLU A 553 19.26 -1.32 -17.77
CA GLU A 553 20.40 -0.67 -18.41
C GLU A 553 21.53 -0.42 -17.40
N VAL A 554 22.73 -0.08 -17.90
CA VAL A 554 23.92 0.13 -17.07
C VAL A 554 23.76 1.28 -16.07
N ASP A 555 22.98 2.30 -16.43
CA ASP A 555 22.66 3.44 -15.57
C ASP A 555 21.56 3.15 -14.53
N GLY A 556 21.04 1.92 -14.49
CA GLY A 556 19.95 1.48 -13.62
C GLY A 556 18.56 1.82 -14.15
N SER A 557 18.43 2.45 -15.32
CA SER A 557 17.13 2.66 -15.96
C SER A 557 16.54 1.33 -16.47
N LEU A 558 15.23 1.30 -16.62
CA LEU A 558 14.49 0.14 -17.12
C LEU A 558 13.93 0.45 -18.50
N ARG A 559 14.20 -0.42 -19.46
CA ARG A 559 13.63 -0.39 -20.81
C ARG A 559 12.74 -1.62 -21.02
N ASP A 560 11.49 -1.41 -21.39
CA ASP A 560 10.54 -2.47 -21.74
C ASP A 560 10.11 -2.31 -23.19
N THR A 561 10.31 -3.33 -24.03
CA THR A 561 10.00 -3.29 -25.46
C THR A 561 9.09 -4.44 -25.84
N VAL A 562 7.89 -4.15 -26.32
CA VAL A 562 6.93 -5.15 -26.83
C VAL A 562 6.77 -4.98 -28.34
N VAL A 563 7.09 -6.03 -29.09
CA VAL A 563 6.94 -6.10 -30.55
C VAL A 563 5.85 -7.11 -30.89
N TYR A 564 4.85 -6.69 -31.68
CA TYR A 564 3.78 -7.55 -32.17
C TYR A 564 4.00 -7.92 -33.65
N TYR A 565 3.77 -9.19 -33.98
CA TYR A 565 3.95 -9.76 -35.31
C TYR A 565 2.63 -10.31 -35.87
N ALA A 566 2.39 -10.10 -37.17
CA ALA A 566 1.23 -10.67 -37.86
C ALA A 566 1.37 -12.18 -38.12
N LEU A 567 0.25 -12.92 -38.02
CA LEU A 567 0.21 -14.39 -38.19
C LEU A 567 0.24 -14.89 -39.65
N SER A 568 0.12 -14.02 -40.66
CA SER A 568 0.04 -14.47 -42.07
C SER A 568 1.36 -14.28 -42.83
N VAL A 569 2.00 -15.42 -43.13
CA VAL A 569 2.96 -15.71 -44.22
C VAL A 569 3.20 -14.58 -45.23
N ALA A 570 4.32 -13.85 -45.06
CA ALA A 570 5.23 -13.46 -46.17
C ALA A 570 6.50 -12.70 -45.75
N SER A 571 6.58 -12.02 -44.59
CA SER A 571 7.66 -11.00 -44.50
C SER A 571 8.09 -10.53 -43.12
N GLY A 572 7.87 -11.28 -42.02
CA GLY A 572 8.40 -10.86 -40.70
C GLY A 572 8.06 -9.41 -40.31
N MET A 573 6.93 -8.91 -40.83
CA MET A 573 6.55 -7.51 -40.68
C MET A 573 6.14 -7.27 -39.24
N THR A 574 6.92 -6.42 -38.57
CA THR A 574 6.53 -5.75 -37.34
C THR A 574 5.21 -5.03 -37.60
N LEU A 575 4.19 -5.31 -36.79
CA LEU A 575 2.90 -4.66 -36.89
C LEU A 575 2.85 -3.44 -35.96
N VAL A 576 3.34 -3.62 -34.74
CA VAL A 576 3.36 -2.60 -33.69
C VAL A 576 4.60 -2.81 -32.82
N THR A 577 5.33 -1.75 -32.52
CA THR A 577 6.37 -1.73 -31.48
C THR A 577 5.98 -0.76 -30.38
N LYS A 578 6.07 -1.18 -29.12
CA LYS A 578 5.88 -0.31 -27.96
C LYS A 578 7.13 -0.35 -27.11
N THR A 579 7.73 0.79 -26.83
CA THR A 579 8.91 0.90 -25.96
C THR A 579 8.58 1.80 -24.79
N ALA A 580 8.87 1.37 -23.57
CA ALA A 580 8.80 2.14 -22.35
C ALA A 580 10.19 2.29 -21.75
N TRP A 581 10.48 3.46 -21.22
CA TRP A 581 11.65 3.72 -20.40
C TRP A 581 11.20 4.22 -19.04
N THR A 582 11.90 3.82 -17.99
CA THR A 582 11.74 4.34 -16.64
C THR A 582 13.13 4.65 -16.09
N SER A 583 13.36 5.88 -15.63
CA SER A 583 14.64 6.26 -15.04
C SER A 583 14.97 5.44 -13.78
N ALA A 584 16.25 5.35 -13.43
CA ALA A 584 16.71 4.57 -12.26
C ALA A 584 16.07 5.03 -10.93
N ASN A 585 15.75 6.32 -10.80
CA ASN A 585 15.07 6.89 -9.64
C ASN A 585 13.53 6.79 -9.70
N GLY A 586 12.96 6.28 -10.80
CA GLY A 586 11.53 6.12 -11.02
C GLY A 586 10.75 7.42 -11.27
N LEU A 587 11.43 8.57 -11.36
CA LEU A 587 10.80 9.89 -11.51
C LEU A 587 10.47 10.26 -12.96
N GLU A 588 11.07 9.58 -13.94
CA GLU A 588 10.79 9.82 -15.36
C GLU A 588 10.33 8.53 -16.03
N LYS A 589 9.27 8.64 -16.84
CA LYS A 589 8.76 7.56 -17.69
C LYS A 589 8.46 8.08 -19.08
N THR A 590 9.05 7.46 -20.10
CA THR A 590 8.74 7.77 -21.50
C THR A 590 8.20 6.54 -22.22
N LEU A 591 7.21 6.71 -23.09
CA LEU A 591 6.56 5.67 -23.85
C LEU A 591 6.60 6.05 -25.33
N PHE A 592 6.94 5.11 -26.20
CA PHE A 592 6.98 5.29 -27.65
C PHE A 592 6.21 4.15 -28.32
N TRP A 593 5.26 4.46 -29.18
CA TRP A 593 4.54 3.48 -29.98
C TRP A 593 4.75 3.76 -31.47
N ASP A 594 5.24 2.76 -32.17
CA ASP A 594 5.17 2.62 -33.62
C ASP A 594 3.98 1.70 -33.90
N LEU A 595 2.83 2.24 -34.29
CA LEU A 595 1.58 1.52 -34.49
C LEU A 595 1.46 0.92 -35.90
N ASN A 596 2.30 1.36 -36.84
CA ASN A 596 2.23 0.98 -38.25
C ASN A 596 3.41 0.07 -38.69
N GLY A 597 4.44 -0.04 -37.85
CA GLY A 597 5.62 -0.88 -38.05
C GLY A 597 6.67 -0.31 -39.01
N ASP A 598 6.63 0.99 -39.31
CA ASP A 598 7.56 1.64 -40.24
C ASP A 598 8.89 2.08 -39.60
N GLY A 599 9.03 1.90 -38.29
CA GLY A 599 10.21 2.25 -37.51
C GLY A 599 10.24 3.70 -37.02
N THR A 600 9.20 4.50 -37.30
CA THR A 600 8.99 5.81 -36.70
C THR A 600 7.95 5.73 -35.58
N ASN A 601 8.12 6.53 -34.53
CA ASN A 601 7.18 6.55 -33.42
C ASN A 601 5.96 7.39 -33.81
N ASP A 602 4.79 6.78 -33.92
CA ASP A 602 3.51 7.43 -34.14
C ASP A 602 3.02 8.14 -32.86
N VAL A 603 3.30 7.57 -31.69
CA VAL A 603 2.92 8.16 -30.39
C VAL A 603 4.14 8.23 -29.50
N ALA A 604 4.38 9.37 -28.86
CA ALA A 604 5.35 9.51 -27.78
C ALA A 604 4.69 10.16 -26.56
N ARG A 605 4.88 9.55 -25.38
CA ARG A 605 4.42 10.08 -24.09
C ARG A 605 5.60 10.23 -23.16
N SER A 606 5.61 11.27 -22.35
CA SER A 606 6.59 11.48 -21.30
C SER A 606 5.88 11.92 -20.04
N ASN A 607 6.31 11.42 -18.88
CA ASN A 607 5.96 11.94 -17.58
C ASN A 607 7.22 12.11 -16.74
N VAL A 608 7.49 13.33 -16.28
CA VAL A 608 8.71 13.69 -15.55
C VAL A 608 8.36 14.37 -14.26
N ILE A 609 8.80 13.82 -13.14
CA ILE A 609 8.68 14.44 -11.81
C ILE A 609 10.03 15.05 -11.44
N THR A 610 10.04 16.37 -11.24
CA THR A 610 11.19 17.12 -10.75
C THR A 610 10.97 17.54 -9.30
N LEU A 611 11.99 17.35 -8.47
CA LEU A 611 11.99 17.81 -7.07
C LEU A 611 12.71 19.15 -6.98
N GLY A 612 12.03 20.18 -6.46
CA GLY A 612 12.60 21.49 -6.19
C GLY A 612 13.48 21.47 -4.93
N ALA A 613 14.48 22.35 -4.89
CA ALA A 613 15.37 22.48 -3.72
C ALA A 613 14.64 22.97 -2.45
N ASP A 614 13.49 23.63 -2.63
CA ASP A 614 12.59 24.09 -1.57
C ASP A 614 11.65 22.98 -1.05
N GLY A 615 11.72 21.77 -1.62
CA GLY A 615 10.83 20.66 -1.32
C GLY A 615 9.55 20.60 -2.17
N SER A 616 9.37 21.54 -3.10
CA SER A 616 8.25 21.49 -4.05
C SER A 616 8.42 20.33 -5.06
N THR A 617 7.32 19.90 -5.66
CA THR A 617 7.34 18.87 -6.73
C THR A 617 6.70 19.41 -7.99
N THR A 618 7.28 19.13 -9.16
CA THR A 618 6.71 19.48 -10.47
C THR A 618 6.62 18.23 -11.32
N GLU A 619 5.40 17.77 -11.63
CA GLU A 619 5.11 16.69 -12.56
C GLU A 619 4.76 17.27 -13.93
N SER A 620 5.48 16.87 -14.98
CA SER A 620 5.25 17.32 -16.35
C SER A 620 4.94 16.12 -17.23
N PHE A 621 3.71 16.05 -17.71
CA PHE A 621 3.24 15.11 -18.71
C PHE A 621 3.25 15.75 -20.09
N SER A 622 3.69 15.01 -21.10
CA SER A 622 3.52 15.38 -22.51
C SER A 622 3.13 14.18 -23.35
N GLU A 623 2.28 14.38 -24.34
CA GLU A 623 1.92 13.39 -25.35
C GLU A 623 2.00 14.03 -26.73
N SER A 624 2.65 13.35 -27.67
CA SER A 624 2.71 13.74 -29.07
C SER A 624 2.19 12.60 -29.94
N ASP A 625 1.13 12.87 -30.69
CA ASP A 625 0.53 11.95 -31.66
C ASP A 625 0.85 12.44 -33.07
N ALA A 626 1.72 11.72 -33.78
CA ALA A 626 2.07 11.93 -35.16
C ALA A 626 1.17 11.08 -36.08
N PHE A 627 0.56 11.71 -37.08
CA PHE A 627 -0.23 10.98 -38.08
C PHE A 627 0.67 10.54 -39.24
N PRO A 628 0.74 9.22 -39.55
CA PRO A 628 1.62 8.70 -40.59
C PRO A 628 1.43 9.41 -41.93
N GLY A 629 2.53 9.91 -42.52
CA GLY A 629 2.53 10.56 -43.84
C GLY A 629 2.06 12.02 -43.87
N THR A 630 1.91 12.67 -42.72
CA THR A 630 1.58 14.11 -42.61
C THR A 630 2.63 14.87 -41.79
N THR A 631 2.65 16.20 -41.89
CA THR A 631 3.42 17.08 -40.98
C THR A 631 2.61 17.51 -39.74
N PHE A 632 1.40 16.96 -39.56
CA PHE A 632 0.51 17.32 -38.47
C PHE A 632 0.78 16.43 -37.25
N ALA A 633 1.03 17.06 -36.10
CA ALA A 633 1.20 16.39 -34.83
C ALA A 633 0.38 17.10 -33.75
N GLU A 634 -0.43 16.34 -33.01
CA GLU A 634 -1.12 16.83 -31.82
C GLU A 634 -0.18 16.67 -30.62
N ASN A 635 0.13 17.78 -29.95
CA ASN A 635 0.99 17.79 -28.78
C ASN A 635 0.21 18.31 -27.56
N VAL A 636 -0.02 17.45 -26.58
CA VAL A 636 -0.64 17.80 -25.30
C VAL A 636 0.47 17.89 -24.26
N ALA A 637 0.43 18.94 -23.43
CA ALA A 637 1.32 19.06 -22.28
C ALA A 637 0.52 19.45 -21.04
N VAL A 638 0.81 18.82 -19.90
CA VAL A 638 0.23 19.13 -18.60
C VAL A 638 1.34 19.21 -17.57
N THR A 639 1.46 20.34 -16.88
CA THR A 639 2.44 20.54 -15.81
C THR A 639 1.70 20.82 -14.51
N THR A 640 1.97 20.04 -13.47
CA THR A 640 1.44 20.25 -12.11
C THR A 640 2.59 20.51 -11.15
N THR A 641 2.57 21.65 -10.48
CA THR A 641 3.52 22.00 -9.42
C THR A 641 2.81 22.04 -8.09
N THR A 642 3.36 21.36 -7.08
CA THR A 642 2.86 21.35 -5.70
C THR A 642 3.92 21.93 -4.78
N SER A 643 3.52 22.83 -3.87
CA SER A 643 4.43 23.43 -2.89
C SER A 643 4.90 22.40 -1.85
N ALA A 644 6.02 22.69 -1.19
CA ALA A 644 6.63 21.78 -0.20
C ALA A 644 5.74 21.48 1.01
N ASP A 645 4.88 22.43 1.40
CA ASP A 645 3.89 22.28 2.46
C ASP A 645 2.60 21.57 2.00
N GLY A 646 2.47 21.26 0.70
CA GLY A 646 1.29 20.66 0.09
C GLY A 646 0.06 21.57 0.06
N LEU A 647 0.17 22.84 0.50
CA LEU A 647 -0.95 23.75 0.62
C LEU A 647 -1.32 24.43 -0.69
N THR A 648 -0.40 24.51 -1.65
CA THR A 648 -0.62 25.08 -2.99
C THR A 648 -0.32 24.06 -4.07
N SER A 649 -1.22 23.95 -5.06
CA SER A 649 -1.02 23.15 -6.27
C SER A 649 -1.44 23.96 -7.49
N SER A 650 -0.64 23.96 -8.54
CA SER A 650 -0.94 24.63 -9.81
C SER A 650 -0.74 23.70 -10.99
N THR A 651 -1.79 23.48 -11.77
CA THR A 651 -1.78 22.67 -13.00
C THR A 651 -1.99 23.58 -14.21
N SER A 652 -1.12 23.51 -15.22
CA SER A 652 -1.33 24.11 -16.54
C SER A 652 -1.44 23.01 -17.59
N SER A 653 -2.37 23.13 -18.53
CA SER A 653 -2.54 22.20 -19.65
C SER A 653 -2.65 22.95 -20.97
N SER A 654 -1.89 22.53 -21.97
CA SER A 654 -1.88 23.12 -23.31
C SER A 654 -2.02 22.05 -24.39
N ILE A 655 -2.67 22.39 -25.51
CA ILE A 655 -2.73 21.57 -26.72
C ILE A 655 -2.19 22.38 -27.90
N ASN A 656 -1.24 21.81 -28.65
CA ASN A 656 -0.66 22.40 -29.85
C ASN A 656 -0.86 21.47 -31.05
N LEU A 657 -1.38 22.00 -32.16
CA LEU A 657 -1.73 21.22 -33.35
C LEU A 657 -0.76 21.40 -34.54
N GLY A 658 0.49 21.84 -34.29
CA GLY A 658 1.51 22.09 -35.33
C GLY A 658 1.54 23.54 -35.86
N GLU A 659 2.46 23.80 -36.81
CA GLU A 659 3.26 25.03 -37.07
C GLU A 659 2.64 26.45 -36.95
N ASP A 660 1.34 26.64 -36.77
CA ASP A 660 0.76 27.98 -36.53
C ASP A 660 -0.45 27.97 -35.55
N TRP A 661 -0.79 26.82 -34.95
CA TRP A 661 -2.06 26.59 -34.25
C TRP A 661 -1.82 26.17 -32.79
N SER A 662 -1.61 27.14 -31.89
CA SER A 662 -1.68 26.91 -30.43
C SER A 662 -3.07 27.27 -29.94
N PHE A 663 -3.83 26.32 -29.39
CA PHE A 663 -5.17 26.60 -28.90
C PHE A 663 -5.35 26.01 -27.50
N VAL A 664 -5.78 26.89 -26.59
CA VAL A 664 -6.21 26.62 -25.21
C VAL A 664 -5.07 26.24 -24.28
N ASP A 665 -4.59 27.24 -23.52
CA ASP A 665 -3.90 27.02 -22.26
C ASP A 665 -4.92 27.15 -21.12
N LYS A 666 -5.08 26.09 -20.33
CA LYS A 666 -5.93 26.10 -19.13
C LYS A 666 -5.02 25.96 -17.92
N SER A 667 -5.04 26.97 -17.06
CA SER A 667 -4.36 26.93 -15.77
C SER A 667 -5.38 26.77 -14.65
N ARG A 668 -5.05 25.95 -13.65
CA ARG A 668 -5.82 25.75 -12.43
C ARG A 668 -4.86 25.86 -11.25
N ARG A 669 -5.17 26.70 -10.27
CA ARG A 669 -4.39 26.85 -9.04
C ARG A 669 -5.30 26.65 -7.84
N THR A 670 -4.95 25.72 -6.98
CA THR A 670 -5.59 25.54 -5.68
C THR A 670 -4.64 25.96 -4.58
N PHE A 671 -5.12 26.70 -3.58
CA PHE A 671 -4.34 26.95 -2.37
C PHE A 671 -5.25 26.95 -1.12
N ILE A 672 -4.70 26.46 -0.02
CA ILE A 672 -5.32 26.49 1.30
C ILE A 672 -4.80 27.72 2.04
N ASN A 673 -5.72 28.59 2.46
CA ASN A 673 -5.41 29.79 3.22
C ASN A 673 -5.08 29.46 4.68
N PRO A 674 -4.40 30.36 5.42
CA PRO A 674 -4.11 30.17 6.84
C PRO A 674 -5.34 29.98 7.74
N ASP A 675 -6.50 30.46 7.30
CA ASP A 675 -7.78 30.28 7.99
C ASP A 675 -8.42 28.90 7.74
N GLY A 676 -7.81 28.06 6.89
CA GLY A 676 -8.27 26.74 6.49
C GLY A 676 -9.28 26.72 5.34
N SER A 677 -9.62 27.87 4.75
CA SER A 677 -10.42 27.94 3.53
C SER A 677 -9.62 27.47 2.31
N MET A 678 -10.27 26.83 1.35
CA MET A 678 -9.66 26.38 0.09
C MET A 678 -10.13 27.28 -1.05
N VAL A 679 -9.19 27.84 -1.80
CA VAL A 679 -9.45 28.65 -3.01
C VAL A 679 -8.93 27.89 -4.23
N GLU A 680 -9.77 27.80 -5.26
CA GLU A 680 -9.43 27.26 -6.56
C GLU A 680 -9.65 28.32 -7.64
N VAL A 681 -8.60 28.66 -8.38
CA VAL A 681 -8.65 29.59 -9.51
C VAL A 681 -8.43 28.80 -10.79
N THR A 682 -9.38 28.83 -11.71
CA THR A 682 -9.23 28.28 -13.07
C THR A 682 -9.23 29.42 -14.07
N THR A 683 -8.26 29.44 -14.98
CA THR A 683 -8.14 30.44 -16.05
C THR A 683 -8.00 29.72 -17.38
N ASN A 684 -8.90 30.00 -18.33
CA ASN A 684 -8.80 29.51 -19.70
C ASN A 684 -8.25 30.64 -20.58
N ASN A 685 -7.00 30.52 -21.01
CA ASN A 685 -6.36 31.44 -21.95
C ASN A 685 -6.69 30.97 -23.38
N VAL A 686 -7.72 31.56 -23.99
CA VAL A 686 -8.03 31.36 -25.41
C VAL A 686 -7.21 32.35 -26.23
N SER A 687 -6.20 31.86 -26.94
CA SER A 687 -5.48 32.64 -27.95
C SER A 687 -5.88 32.12 -29.33
N VAL A 688 -6.49 32.96 -30.18
CA VAL A 688 -6.73 32.66 -31.60
C VAL A 688 -5.95 33.68 -32.44
N LEU A 689 -5.04 33.23 -33.31
CA LEU A 689 -4.35 34.09 -34.28
C LEU A 689 -4.59 33.60 -35.72
N HIS A 690 -4.80 34.57 -36.63
CA HIS A 690 -5.39 34.48 -37.98
C HIS A 690 -4.82 33.44 -38.97
N CYS A 691 -5.71 32.90 -39.81
CA CYS A 691 -5.40 32.54 -41.19
C CYS A 691 -5.62 33.75 -42.12
N THR A 692 -4.76 33.93 -43.12
CA THR A 692 -4.99 34.89 -44.21
C THR A 692 -5.42 34.13 -45.45
N ASP A 693 -6.55 34.50 -46.04
CA ASP A 693 -6.83 34.23 -47.44
C ASP A 693 -7.32 35.54 -48.10
N VAL A 694 -6.51 36.09 -49.00
CA VAL A 694 -6.78 37.37 -49.65
C VAL A 694 -7.62 37.10 -50.90
N GLY A 695 -8.94 37.04 -50.73
CA GLY A 695 -9.86 36.84 -51.84
C GLY A 695 -11.28 37.36 -51.57
N SER A 696 -11.56 38.57 -52.04
CA SER A 696 -12.88 39.20 -52.22
C SER A 696 -13.62 39.76 -50.98
N GLY A 697 -13.28 41.01 -50.62
CA GLY A 697 -14.27 42.10 -50.66
C GLY A 697 -15.38 42.15 -49.59
N TYR A 698 -15.16 41.67 -48.37
CA TYR A 698 -16.00 41.99 -47.22
C TYR A 698 -15.12 42.47 -46.06
N ALA A 699 -15.32 43.71 -45.58
CA ALA A 699 -14.68 44.18 -44.37
C ALA A 699 -15.35 43.50 -43.17
N ILE A 700 -14.67 42.52 -42.58
CA ILE A 700 -15.07 41.91 -41.31
C ILE A 700 -14.24 42.61 -40.22
N TYR A 701 -14.92 43.37 -39.36
CA TYR A 701 -14.37 43.81 -38.10
C TYR A 701 -14.20 42.58 -37.21
N VAL A 702 -12.97 42.32 -36.75
CA VAL A 702 -12.66 41.25 -35.80
C VAL A 702 -12.24 41.92 -34.50
N GLU A 703 -13.09 41.81 -33.48
CA GLU A 703 -12.73 42.15 -32.11
C GLU A 703 -11.90 41.01 -31.53
N VAL A 704 -10.71 41.36 -31.04
CA VAL A 704 -9.89 40.47 -30.22
C VAL A 704 -10.56 40.40 -28.85
N TYR A 705 -11.26 39.32 -28.54
CA TYR A 705 -11.49 38.96 -27.15
C TYR A 705 -10.25 38.22 -26.66
N SER A 706 -9.23 38.97 -26.25
CA SER A 706 -8.21 38.46 -25.33
C SER A 706 -8.87 38.39 -23.95
N GLY A 707 -9.77 37.42 -23.81
CA GLY A 707 -10.55 37.23 -22.62
C GLY A 707 -10.12 35.95 -21.92
N SER A 708 -9.47 36.06 -20.78
CA SER A 708 -9.26 34.90 -19.92
C SER A 708 -10.55 34.66 -19.15
N ASP A 709 -11.29 33.60 -19.47
CA ASP A 709 -12.40 33.15 -18.62
C ASP A 709 -11.79 32.65 -17.32
N ALA A 710 -12.00 33.41 -16.24
CA ALA A 710 -11.49 33.10 -14.92
C ALA A 710 -12.65 32.68 -14.01
N ALA A 711 -12.53 31.52 -13.35
CA ALA A 711 -13.44 31.09 -12.31
C ALA A 711 -12.68 30.92 -11.00
N VAL A 712 -13.16 31.55 -9.93
CA VAL A 712 -12.62 31.41 -8.57
C VAL A 712 -13.66 30.71 -7.70
N ILE A 713 -13.31 29.58 -7.11
CA ILE A 713 -14.15 28.85 -6.17
C ILE A 713 -13.50 28.94 -4.80
N THR A 714 -14.18 29.55 -3.84
CA THR A 714 -13.76 29.59 -2.44
C THR A 714 -14.66 28.68 -1.62
N THR A 715 -14.07 27.76 -0.86
CA THR A 715 -14.76 26.87 0.08
C THR A 715 -14.31 27.20 1.50
N SER A 716 -15.23 27.40 2.43
CA SER A 716 -14.92 27.63 3.84
C SER A 716 -14.27 26.40 4.50
N ARG A 717 -13.55 26.61 5.61
CA ARG A 717 -12.86 25.53 6.36
C ARG A 717 -13.78 24.38 6.78
N ASP A 718 -15.02 24.68 7.13
CA ASP A 718 -16.05 23.71 7.52
C ASP A 718 -16.74 23.04 6.31
N GLY A 719 -16.43 23.46 5.08
CA GLY A 719 -17.06 22.99 3.85
C GLY A 719 -18.50 23.44 3.66
N LEU A 720 -19.05 24.21 4.59
CA LEU A 720 -20.46 24.61 4.61
C LEU A 720 -20.78 25.71 3.61
N THR A 721 -19.82 26.59 3.32
CA THR A 721 -19.99 27.68 2.35
C THR A 721 -19.09 27.46 1.13
N LYS A 722 -19.66 27.58 -0.06
CA LYS A 722 -18.94 27.53 -1.34
C LYS A 722 -19.37 28.70 -2.22
N THR A 723 -18.44 29.57 -2.58
CA THR A 723 -18.68 30.72 -3.47
C THR A 723 -17.91 30.52 -4.75
N LYS A 724 -18.58 30.52 -5.89
CA LYS A 724 -18.01 30.43 -7.23
C LYS A 724 -18.22 31.74 -7.96
N GLU A 725 -17.14 32.46 -8.20
CA GLU A 725 -17.09 33.68 -9.00
C GLU A 725 -16.60 33.32 -10.41
N ILE A 726 -17.23 33.85 -11.46
CA ILE A 726 -16.93 33.57 -12.86
C ILE A 726 -16.84 34.92 -13.58
N SER A 727 -15.86 35.05 -14.47
CA SER A 727 -15.74 36.13 -15.44
C SER A 727 -16.01 35.55 -16.84
N THR A 728 -17.10 35.97 -17.49
CA THR A 728 -17.51 35.46 -18.81
C THR A 728 -17.18 36.39 -19.97
N TRP A 729 -16.78 37.64 -19.69
CA TRP A 729 -16.39 38.63 -20.70
C TRP A 729 -14.88 38.84 -20.81
N GLY A 730 -14.07 38.11 -20.04
CA GLY A 730 -12.62 38.12 -20.18
C GLY A 730 -11.93 39.45 -19.80
N ASN A 731 -12.64 40.34 -19.11
CA ASN A 731 -12.15 41.64 -18.63
C ASN A 731 -11.60 41.57 -17.19
N ASN A 732 -11.44 40.37 -16.63
CA ASN A 732 -11.05 40.08 -15.24
C ASN A 732 -11.99 40.63 -14.16
N ASN A 733 -13.20 41.10 -14.51
CA ASN A 733 -14.27 41.34 -13.54
C ASN A 733 -15.15 40.08 -13.44
N PHE A 734 -15.44 39.64 -12.22
CA PHE A 734 -16.41 38.58 -11.98
C PHE A 734 -17.83 39.12 -12.19
N ASP A 735 -18.48 38.66 -13.26
CA ASP A 735 -19.83 39.06 -13.69
C ASP A 735 -20.89 38.05 -13.22
N GLN A 736 -20.48 36.87 -12.76
CA GLN A 736 -21.36 35.88 -12.13
C GLN A 736 -20.80 35.37 -10.81
N VAL A 737 -21.59 35.40 -9.74
CA VAL A 737 -21.25 34.88 -8.40
C VAL A 737 -22.32 33.91 -7.93
N ASP A 738 -21.96 32.65 -7.68
CA ASP A 738 -22.84 31.60 -7.18
C ASP A 738 -22.37 31.11 -5.81
N SER A 739 -23.09 31.46 -4.75
CA SER A 739 -22.74 31.16 -3.37
C SER A 739 -23.74 30.19 -2.75
N LEU A 740 -23.27 29.01 -2.34
CA LEU A 740 -24.03 28.01 -1.60
C LEU A 740 -23.60 28.03 -0.13
N ALA A 741 -24.55 28.13 0.79
CA ALA A 741 -24.37 27.96 2.22
C ALA A 741 -25.24 26.80 2.71
N ALA A 742 -24.63 25.81 3.35
CA ALA A 742 -25.31 24.77 4.10
C ALA A 742 -25.31 25.14 5.59
N HIS A 743 -26.45 24.98 6.25
CA HIS A 743 -26.63 25.29 7.65
C HIS A 743 -26.53 24.01 8.50
N LEU A 744 -26.22 24.15 9.78
CA LEU A 744 -25.99 23.01 10.68
C LEU A 744 -27.24 22.15 10.90
N ASP A 745 -28.42 22.71 10.63
CA ASP A 745 -29.71 22.01 10.69
C ASP A 745 -30.00 21.15 9.44
N GLY A 746 -29.13 21.20 8.42
CA GLY A 746 -29.27 20.48 7.15
C GLY A 746 -29.97 21.28 6.04
N SER A 747 -30.44 22.49 6.32
CA SER A 747 -30.99 23.38 5.29
C SER A 747 -29.90 24.00 4.42
N THR A 748 -30.24 24.44 3.20
CA THR A 748 -29.27 25.07 2.28
C THR A 748 -29.83 26.32 1.63
N THR A 749 -28.99 27.34 1.46
CA THR A 749 -29.28 28.57 0.72
C THR A 749 -28.28 28.73 -0.41
N ARG A 750 -28.74 28.86 -1.66
CA ARG A 750 -27.90 29.15 -2.83
C ARG A 750 -28.26 30.50 -3.42
N THR A 751 -27.31 31.42 -3.54
CA THR A 751 -27.49 32.75 -4.10
C THR A 751 -26.65 32.91 -5.35
N ILE A 752 -27.28 33.13 -6.50
CA ILE A 752 -26.66 33.39 -7.80
C ILE A 752 -26.86 34.87 -8.12
N THR A 753 -25.77 35.58 -8.37
CA THR A 753 -25.75 37.00 -8.75
C THR A 753 -25.14 37.09 -10.14
N ASN A 754 -25.85 37.67 -11.11
CA ASN A 754 -25.33 37.99 -12.43
C ASN A 754 -25.31 39.52 -12.57
N LEU A 755 -24.21 40.09 -13.06
CA LEU A 755 -24.06 41.51 -13.37
C LEU A 755 -24.31 41.74 -14.87
N ASN A 756 -24.69 42.96 -15.23
CA ASN A 756 -24.73 43.45 -16.61
C ASN A 756 -23.35 43.97 -17.05
N ASP A 757 -23.14 44.19 -18.35
CA ASP A 757 -21.88 44.66 -18.95
C ASP A 757 -21.31 45.95 -18.30
N ASP A 758 -22.17 46.76 -17.66
CA ASP A 758 -21.83 47.99 -16.95
C ASP A 758 -21.53 47.79 -15.44
N ASN A 759 -21.40 46.54 -14.99
CA ASN A 759 -21.29 46.10 -13.60
C ASN A 759 -22.52 46.40 -12.72
N SER A 760 -23.67 46.81 -13.27
CA SER A 760 -24.91 46.89 -12.52
C SER A 760 -25.48 45.48 -12.24
N LEU A 761 -26.31 45.35 -11.19
CA LEU A 761 -26.96 44.06 -10.89
C LEU A 761 -27.95 43.70 -12.00
N GLY A 762 -27.74 42.58 -12.69
CA GLY A 762 -28.61 42.05 -13.73
C GLY A 762 -29.55 40.95 -13.23
N GLU A 763 -29.10 40.07 -12.35
CA GLU A 763 -29.94 39.04 -11.71
C GLU A 763 -29.43 38.76 -10.29
N LEU A 764 -30.34 38.57 -9.33
CA LEU A 764 -30.06 38.02 -8.01
C LEU A 764 -31.10 36.95 -7.69
N LYS A 765 -30.67 35.69 -7.69
CA LYS A 765 -31.52 34.52 -7.48
C LYS A 765 -31.09 33.76 -6.24
N THR A 766 -31.95 33.67 -5.24
CA THR A 766 -31.76 32.88 -4.02
C THR A 766 -32.64 31.62 -4.06
N VAL A 767 -32.09 30.48 -3.70
CA VAL A 767 -32.77 29.19 -3.58
C VAL A 767 -32.55 28.64 -2.18
N ASP A 768 -33.61 28.63 -1.36
CA ASP A 768 -33.61 28.08 -0.01
C ASP A 768 -34.28 26.71 0.01
N VAL A 769 -33.64 25.72 0.63
CA VAL A 769 -34.14 24.36 0.80
C VAL A 769 -34.16 24.01 2.28
N SER A 770 -35.28 23.51 2.79
CA SER A 770 -35.41 23.10 4.19
C SER A 770 -34.57 21.87 4.53
N ALA A 771 -34.28 21.67 5.81
CA ALA A 771 -33.49 20.55 6.35
C ALA A 771 -33.96 19.15 5.93
N ASP A 772 -35.27 18.96 5.74
CA ASP A 772 -35.86 17.70 5.29
C ASP A 772 -35.89 17.54 3.75
N GLY A 773 -35.34 18.52 3.01
CA GLY A 773 -35.31 18.58 1.55
C GLY A 773 -36.68 18.79 0.90
N ARG A 774 -37.73 19.02 1.70
CA ARG A 774 -39.12 19.02 1.22
C ARG A 774 -39.57 20.39 0.77
N THR A 775 -39.23 21.45 1.48
CA THR A 775 -39.63 22.81 1.12
C THR A 775 -38.53 23.47 0.31
N ILE A 776 -38.86 23.99 -0.87
CA ILE A 776 -37.94 24.74 -1.73
C ILE A 776 -38.56 26.11 -2.00
N THR A 777 -37.84 27.18 -1.69
CA THR A 777 -38.20 28.56 -2.03
C THR A 777 -37.17 29.13 -2.99
N ILE A 778 -37.63 29.60 -4.15
CA ILE A 778 -36.81 30.28 -5.15
C ILE A 778 -37.26 31.74 -5.19
N THR A 779 -36.35 32.64 -4.91
CA THR A 779 -36.53 34.08 -4.99
C THR A 779 -35.64 34.59 -6.11
N ASP A 780 -36.20 35.16 -7.15
CA ASP A 780 -35.49 35.56 -8.37
C ASP A 780 -35.77 37.04 -8.67
N TYR A 781 -34.73 37.85 -8.61
CA TYR A 781 -34.75 39.27 -8.94
C TYR A 781 -34.00 39.48 -10.25
N THR A 782 -34.69 39.68 -11.36
CA THR A 782 -34.06 40.01 -12.64
C THR A 782 -34.21 41.51 -12.94
N TYR A 783 -33.14 42.14 -13.39
CA TYR A 783 -33.04 43.54 -13.79
C TYR A 783 -32.58 43.62 -15.24
N ASP A 784 -33.54 43.76 -16.14
CA ASP A 784 -33.30 43.79 -17.58
C ASP A 784 -33.61 45.19 -18.12
N HIS A 785 -32.58 45.94 -18.50
CA HIS A 785 -32.68 47.24 -19.19
C HIS A 785 -33.69 48.24 -18.57
N GLY A 786 -33.70 48.37 -17.24
CA GLY A 786 -34.56 49.32 -16.51
C GLY A 786 -35.89 48.75 -16.01
N TYR A 787 -36.14 47.45 -16.19
CA TYR A 787 -37.30 46.73 -15.63
C TYR A 787 -36.86 45.79 -14.51
N THR A 788 -37.42 45.95 -13.31
CA THR A 788 -37.24 45.01 -12.20
C THR A 788 -38.38 43.99 -12.22
N ASN A 789 -38.03 42.72 -12.38
CA ASN A 789 -38.92 41.58 -12.21
C ASN A 789 -38.53 40.83 -10.93
N TYR A 790 -39.51 40.56 -10.08
CA TYR A 790 -39.34 39.86 -8.82
C TYR A 790 -40.30 38.67 -8.78
N LEU A 791 -39.74 37.47 -8.72
CA LEU A 791 -40.45 36.20 -8.68
C LEU A 791 -40.12 35.49 -7.37
N VAL A 792 -41.14 35.09 -6.61
CA VAL A 792 -41.00 34.15 -5.49
C VAL A 792 -41.81 32.91 -5.81
N GLN A 793 -41.16 31.75 -5.80
CA GLN A 793 -41.78 30.45 -5.97
C GLN A 793 -41.47 29.56 -4.78
N THR A 794 -42.50 29.15 -4.03
CA THR A 794 -42.36 28.20 -2.92
C THR A 794 -43.08 26.90 -3.28
N THR A 795 -42.37 25.79 -3.17
CA THR A 795 -42.91 24.43 -3.38
C THR A 795 -42.87 23.66 -2.07
N ILE A 796 -44.02 23.16 -1.64
CA ILE A 796 -44.19 22.34 -0.43
C ILE A 796 -44.86 21.00 -0.82
N PRO A 797 -44.29 19.84 -0.45
CA PRO A 797 -44.97 18.57 -0.61
C PRO A 797 -46.06 18.45 0.45
N THR A 798 -47.27 18.22 -0.03
CA THR A 798 -48.45 17.94 0.77
C THR A 798 -48.92 16.53 0.42
N TYR A 799 -49.26 15.72 1.42
CA TYR A 799 -49.86 14.41 1.15
C TYR A 799 -51.37 14.56 1.02
N ASP A 800 -51.98 13.88 0.05
CA ASP A 800 -53.43 13.73 0.09
C ASP A 800 -53.86 12.81 1.24
N THR A 801 -55.17 12.70 1.46
CA THR A 801 -55.76 11.86 2.50
C THR A 801 -55.47 10.36 2.33
N SER A 802 -54.83 9.94 1.23
CA SER A 802 -54.39 8.57 0.96
C SER A 802 -52.86 8.41 1.09
N ASN A 803 -52.18 9.40 1.67
CA ASN A 803 -50.74 9.46 1.88
C ASN A 803 -49.92 9.47 0.57
N LYS A 804 -50.50 9.95 -0.53
CA LYS A 804 -49.80 10.12 -1.81
C LYS A 804 -49.23 11.53 -1.91
N ALA A 805 -47.95 11.65 -2.28
CA ALA A 805 -47.29 12.94 -2.40
C ALA A 805 -47.91 13.79 -3.53
N ILE A 806 -48.33 15.01 -3.19
CA ILE A 806 -48.77 16.08 -4.08
C ILE A 806 -47.83 17.28 -3.84
N SER A 807 -47.51 18.07 -4.85
CA SER A 807 -46.74 19.30 -4.67
C SER A 807 -47.64 20.53 -4.81
N LEU A 808 -47.71 21.37 -3.77
CA LEU A 808 -48.30 22.70 -3.85
C LEU A 808 -47.20 23.70 -4.21
N THR A 809 -47.36 24.39 -5.34
CA THR A 809 -46.44 25.47 -5.74
C THR A 809 -47.20 26.80 -5.74
N THR A 810 -46.72 27.75 -4.94
CA THR A 810 -47.18 29.14 -4.93
C THR A 810 -46.18 29.99 -5.69
N THR A 811 -46.64 30.74 -6.69
CA THR A 811 -45.80 31.64 -7.50
C THR A 811 -46.35 33.05 -7.40
N SER A 812 -45.54 33.98 -6.92
CA SER A 812 -45.85 35.41 -6.84
C SER A 812 -44.89 36.18 -7.75
N ASN A 813 -45.43 36.86 -8.76
CA ASN A 813 -44.67 37.67 -9.71
C ASN A 813 -45.00 39.15 -9.52
N TYR A 814 -43.97 39.98 -9.45
CA TYR A 814 -44.04 41.43 -9.38
C TYR A 814 -43.16 42.02 -10.47
N THR A 815 -43.77 42.71 -11.43
CA THR A 815 -43.02 43.50 -12.43
C THR A 815 -43.25 44.97 -12.14
N SER A 816 -42.19 45.78 -12.16
CA SER A 816 -42.30 47.22 -12.03
C SER A 816 -41.84 47.90 -13.32
N ASN A 817 -42.79 48.55 -14.00
CA ASN A 817 -42.53 49.47 -15.12
C ASN A 817 -42.61 50.88 -14.55
N GLY A 818 -41.53 51.38 -13.95
CA GLY A 818 -41.44 52.81 -13.57
C GLY A 818 -42.69 53.38 -12.87
N GLY A 819 -43.24 52.69 -11.87
CA GLY A 819 -44.23 53.29 -10.96
C GLY A 819 -45.41 52.45 -10.47
N GLU A 820 -45.76 51.30 -11.08
CA GLU A 820 -46.85 50.47 -10.56
C GLU A 820 -46.46 48.98 -10.48
N LEU A 821 -46.77 48.37 -9.32
CA LEU A 821 -46.57 46.95 -9.02
C LEU A 821 -47.78 46.16 -9.55
N LEU A 822 -47.61 45.37 -10.62
CA LEU A 822 -48.60 44.35 -11.01
C LEU A 822 -48.31 43.05 -10.26
N ASN A 823 -49.14 42.71 -9.27
CA ASN A 823 -49.10 41.42 -8.57
C ASN A 823 -49.98 40.40 -9.32
N THR A 824 -49.42 39.25 -9.69
CA THR A 824 -50.20 38.07 -10.12
C THR A 824 -49.78 36.85 -9.31
N GLU A 825 -50.51 36.55 -8.24
CA GLU A 825 -50.36 35.29 -7.50
C GLU A 825 -51.05 34.16 -8.26
N ARG A 826 -50.32 33.10 -8.60
CA ARG A 826 -50.89 31.87 -9.18
C ARG A 826 -50.53 30.68 -8.31
N ASN A 827 -51.54 30.08 -7.68
CA ASN A 827 -51.41 28.80 -6.99
C ASN A 827 -51.76 27.67 -7.97
N ARG A 828 -50.83 26.74 -8.21
CA ARG A 828 -51.06 25.56 -9.05
C ARG A 828 -50.84 24.28 -8.23
N LEU A 829 -51.91 23.48 -8.06
CA LEU A 829 -51.83 22.10 -7.60
C LEU A 829 -51.47 21.19 -8.77
N HIS A 830 -50.39 20.41 -8.66
CA HIS A 830 -50.10 19.33 -9.61
C HIS A 830 -50.29 17.97 -8.92
N SER A 831 -51.26 17.17 -9.38
CA SER A 831 -51.42 15.79 -8.93
C SER A 831 -50.61 14.83 -9.83
N MET A 832 -49.63 14.13 -9.26
CA MET A 832 -49.01 12.98 -9.94
C MET A 832 -49.89 11.74 -9.75
N ALA A 833 -50.93 11.63 -10.58
CA ALA A 833 -51.74 10.42 -10.65
C ALA A 833 -51.09 9.37 -11.56
N CYS A 834 -50.23 8.51 -10.99
CA CYS A 834 -50.02 7.19 -11.59
C CYS A 834 -51.33 6.39 -11.47
N ARG A 835 -52.08 6.24 -12.57
CA ARG A 835 -53.22 5.31 -12.70
C ARG A 835 -53.01 4.41 -13.91
N ARG A 836 -52.81 3.11 -13.65
CA ARG A 836 -53.12 2.02 -14.59
C ARG A 836 -54.59 2.08 -14.99
N PRO A 837 -54.94 1.81 -16.26
CA PRO A 837 -56.27 1.32 -16.62
C PRO A 837 -56.21 -0.15 -17.07
N GLN A 838 -56.95 -1.01 -16.38
CA GLN A 838 -57.59 -2.21 -16.92
C GLN A 838 -59.02 -1.80 -17.37
N HIS A 839 -59.73 -2.35 -18.36
CA HIS A 839 -59.68 -3.64 -19.04
C HIS A 839 -60.54 -3.59 -20.34
N SER A 840 -60.18 -4.37 -21.37
CA SER A 840 -61.07 -5.10 -22.33
C SER A 840 -61.84 -4.26 -23.39
N THR A 841 -61.98 -4.56 -24.70
CA THR A 841 -61.98 -5.75 -25.60
C THR A 841 -61.86 -5.23 -27.08
N PRO A 842 -62.20 -5.97 -28.17
CA PRO A 842 -61.47 -7.03 -28.86
C PRO A 842 -61.18 -6.73 -30.36
N THR A 843 -60.40 -7.62 -31.00
CA THR A 843 -60.39 -8.01 -32.44
C THR A 843 -60.47 -6.97 -33.56
N GLY A 844 -59.48 -7.03 -34.48
CA GLY A 844 -59.77 -6.99 -35.92
C GLY A 844 -59.06 -5.94 -36.78
N THR A 845 -58.20 -6.44 -37.68
CA THR A 845 -57.91 -5.93 -39.04
C THR A 845 -57.14 -4.61 -39.24
N ALA A 846 -55.84 -4.78 -39.50
CA ALA A 846 -55.08 -4.40 -40.70
C ALA A 846 -55.05 -2.94 -41.23
N ARG A 847 -53.83 -2.37 -41.12
CA ARG A 847 -53.00 -1.73 -42.17
C ARG A 847 -53.44 -0.35 -42.71
N TRP A 848 -52.69 0.72 -42.40
CA TRP A 848 -51.60 1.28 -43.25
C TRP A 848 -50.98 2.57 -42.63
N MET A 849 -49.63 2.58 -42.61
CA MET A 849 -48.63 3.68 -42.70
C MET A 849 -48.83 5.07 -42.05
N LYS A 850 -47.92 5.43 -41.12
CA LYS A 850 -46.74 6.33 -41.25
C LYS A 850 -46.16 6.63 -39.83
N PRO A 851 -45.05 7.40 -39.67
CA PRO A 851 -43.69 6.95 -39.40
C PRO A 851 -43.25 7.12 -37.92
N ARG A 852 -42.42 6.20 -37.40
CA ARG A 852 -41.71 6.37 -36.11
C ARG A 852 -40.22 6.56 -36.37
N ARG A 853 -39.70 7.75 -36.05
CA ARG A 853 -38.28 7.97 -35.78
C ARG A 853 -38.00 7.50 -34.35
N THR A 854 -37.07 6.57 -34.30
CA THR A 854 -36.60 5.79 -33.16
C THR A 854 -35.69 6.61 -32.29
N SER A 855 -35.93 6.47 -30.98
CA SER A 855 -35.01 6.74 -29.89
C SER A 855 -33.69 5.99 -30.06
N SER A 856 -32.66 6.65 -29.54
CA SER A 856 -31.28 6.23 -29.38
C SER A 856 -31.12 4.77 -28.96
N ARG A 857 -30.30 4.10 -29.75
CA ARG A 857 -29.75 2.77 -29.57
C ARG A 857 -28.94 2.67 -28.27
N SER A 858 -29.27 1.62 -27.55
CA SER A 858 -28.36 0.73 -26.84
C SER A 858 -27.13 0.36 -27.67
N ALA A 859 -25.97 0.44 -27.04
CA ALA A 859 -24.76 -0.27 -27.47
C ALA A 859 -24.89 -1.77 -27.11
N PRO A 860 -24.33 -2.68 -27.94
CA PRO A 860 -24.58 -4.11 -27.86
C PRO A 860 -23.63 -4.88 -26.95
N THR A 861 -24.15 -6.03 -26.52
CA THR A 861 -23.47 -7.21 -26.00
C THR A 861 -22.23 -7.59 -26.82
N ALA A 862 -21.07 -7.63 -26.16
CA ALA A 862 -19.90 -8.40 -26.58
C ALA A 862 -19.78 -9.65 -25.71
N ARG A 863 -19.49 -10.76 -26.38
CA ARG A 863 -19.50 -12.15 -25.94
C ARG A 863 -18.21 -12.44 -25.16
N LEU A 864 -18.29 -12.60 -23.84
CA LEU A 864 -17.18 -13.05 -22.99
C LEU A 864 -16.93 -14.54 -23.21
N LEU A 865 -15.85 -14.84 -23.92
CA LEU A 865 -15.14 -16.11 -23.89
C LEU A 865 -14.25 -16.14 -22.63
N ARG A 866 -14.18 -17.34 -22.05
CA ARG A 866 -13.38 -17.73 -20.87
C ARG A 866 -11.92 -17.26 -20.96
N ARG A 867 -11.36 -16.79 -19.85
CA ARG A 867 -9.92 -16.89 -19.56
C ARG A 867 -9.70 -17.04 -18.04
N SER A 868 -8.89 -18.04 -17.74
CA SER A 868 -8.42 -18.53 -16.44
C SER A 868 -7.55 -17.51 -15.67
N PRO A 869 -7.30 -17.73 -14.37
CA PRO A 869 -6.75 -16.73 -13.46
C PRO A 869 -5.21 -16.75 -13.46
N LYS A 870 -4.59 -15.56 -13.52
CA LYS A 870 -3.20 -15.37 -13.11
C LYS A 870 -3.18 -14.42 -11.93
N GLN A 871 -2.88 -14.99 -10.76
CA GLN A 871 -2.37 -14.26 -9.60
C GLN A 871 -0.96 -13.73 -9.93
N THR A 872 -0.65 -12.51 -9.50
CA THR A 872 0.59 -12.15 -8.79
C THR A 872 0.48 -10.71 -8.24
N PRO A 873 1.26 -10.35 -7.22
CA PRO A 873 0.81 -9.54 -6.09
C PRO A 873 1.23 -8.06 -6.20
N GLY A 874 0.42 -7.16 -5.64
CA GLY A 874 0.71 -5.72 -5.62
C GLY A 874 -0.05 -4.99 -4.51
N ALA A 875 0.64 -4.83 -3.38
CA ALA A 875 0.50 -3.86 -2.30
C ALA A 875 -0.74 -2.92 -2.27
N LEU A 876 -1.61 -3.16 -1.29
CA LEU A 876 -2.50 -2.16 -0.68
C LEU A 876 -2.10 -1.96 0.79
N LYS A 877 -1.29 -0.92 1.05
CA LYS A 877 -1.36 -0.14 2.31
C LYS A 877 -2.39 0.97 2.01
N SER A 878 -3.28 1.41 2.87
CA SER A 878 -3.59 1.18 4.27
C SER A 878 -4.89 1.97 4.52
N ASN A 879 -5.88 1.40 5.19
CA ASN A 879 -6.83 2.09 6.07
C ASN A 879 -7.78 1.05 6.66
N ASN A 880 -7.32 0.34 7.69
CA ASN A 880 -8.18 -0.41 8.60
C ASN A 880 -7.43 -0.65 9.93
N ARG A 881 -7.30 0.41 10.73
CA ARG A 881 -6.89 0.31 12.14
C ARG A 881 -8.16 0.13 12.98
N LEU A 882 -8.64 -1.10 13.11
CA LEU A 882 -9.50 -1.53 14.24
C LEU A 882 -9.79 -3.05 14.33
N SER A 883 -9.26 -3.92 13.45
CA SER A 883 -9.46 -5.39 13.57
C SER A 883 -8.22 -6.23 13.90
N GLN A 884 -7.03 -5.64 14.12
CA GLN A 884 -5.78 -6.39 14.39
C GLN A 884 -5.44 -6.57 15.87
N ARG A 885 -6.38 -7.07 16.69
CA ARG A 885 -6.05 -7.56 18.05
C ARG A 885 -6.72 -8.88 18.47
N ARG A 886 -7.24 -9.69 17.53
CA ARG A 886 -7.92 -10.96 17.90
C ARG A 886 -7.42 -12.25 17.22
N GLN A 887 -6.26 -12.25 16.58
CA GLN A 887 -5.66 -13.49 16.00
C GLN A 887 -4.19 -13.69 16.40
N ALA A 888 -3.92 -13.71 17.71
CA ALA A 888 -2.61 -14.15 18.22
C ALA A 888 -2.78 -14.89 19.56
N ALA A 889 -3.49 -16.03 19.53
CA ALA A 889 -3.53 -16.97 20.64
C ALA A 889 -3.97 -18.38 20.17
N CYS A 890 -3.24 -19.01 19.24
CA CYS A 890 -3.27 -20.47 19.12
C CYS A 890 -2.11 -21.04 18.28
N ILE A 891 -0.86 -20.76 18.67
CA ILE A 891 0.30 -21.63 18.35
C ILE A 891 1.25 -21.59 19.56
N ARG A 892 0.90 -22.37 20.59
CA ARG A 892 1.81 -22.96 21.57
C ARG A 892 1.15 -24.21 22.15
N GLN A 893 1.32 -25.34 21.46
CA GLN A 893 1.59 -26.65 22.04
C GLN A 893 2.51 -27.40 21.08
#